data_AF-A0A848CWD4-F1
#
_entry.id   AF-A0A848CWD4-F1
#
_cell.length_a   1.000
_cell.length_b   1.000
_cell.length_c   1.000
_cell.angle_alpha   90.00
_cell.angle_beta   90.00
_cell.angle_gamma   90.00
#
_symmetry.space_group_name_H-M   'P 1'
#
loop_
_entity.id
_entity.type
_entity.pdbx_description
1 polymer ?
#
loop_
_entity_poly.entity_id
_entity_poly.type
_entity_poly.pdbx_seq_one_letter_code
_entity_poly.pdbx_strand_id
1 'polypeptide(L)'
;MDVISQTNRTILFEEFNPEKLDLITIVGDVKGIDSLSDDKIKEIHQHLVVKSFDEFLDKFSPKVYSFYNAANQKVMYTLEKPEGIADDCISEIHIDQNNDFLKMLFTLIDTKRIQGITNVDFKFENLLDMISPKKVMDDIRQVRKEIHYLYGQYEELDDDDPKKLDLGDKLNYLFEDASRNYNNVMAMLPLAINDIKTRLLLGGGQEENQSEAIQIGMLTIGDNGELKIIEAPKSDNTELMVVDENSNGLITVFEEDYDSVTETPSSYVRDLVVRTFCPLPAVQEQIDIEMEVQNYNTYLEFYKNAKDDFVKTVKPLVEKILGVKMFFDQYATKNKGMQPSLLITNTKLDMMVKSTNIPRLETYLNTVNSKNDFSDTIWFGIVPSVELESSGNSKVSRERFKGNKKVVKQDGNTMESLSMLLHVVKDFKIQVFFSFVTGEETTFNYMATSGIDKYIDKCSVLVRKEYSEFAIPCIPNFTIIPKDKSGVVIDSKMLQTEEGVKISQEKEDILKLWIEGVYVGASYVAAGIVAAYQCPEYLRESFRNVSRDYPGVRFDIEAGDNSLKTVTTMAKEISGFTNSIKDSINRKNFGFVFSSENAQLQGQDIRRITVYKARSLAMAEDGFDSIYKTLVSTYIERILRFQTNDFKQDNIVKFFSNNPSSQKSKWLGAKGFVNSIIQDGDDMNYIIDDKSNLCHIDLVFNGNVKNLEVTITKGTTAAKA
;
A
#
# COMPACT_ATOMS: atom_id res chain seq x y z
N MET A 1 -6.46 -12.72 -29.11
CA MET A 1 -6.65 -13.65 -27.97
C MET A 1 -8.12 -14.00 -27.95
N ASP A 2 -8.50 -15.11 -28.57
CA ASP A 2 -9.90 -15.31 -28.98
C ASP A 2 -10.69 -16.24 -28.04
N VAL A 3 -10.01 -16.92 -27.10
CA VAL A 3 -10.64 -17.89 -26.17
C VAL A 3 -10.49 -17.46 -24.71
N ILE A 4 -9.26 -17.20 -24.25
CA ILE A 4 -8.99 -16.67 -22.91
C ILE A 4 -8.37 -15.28 -23.09
N SER A 5 -9.12 -14.25 -22.71
CA SER A 5 -8.70 -12.85 -22.83
C SER A 5 -7.92 -12.34 -21.61
N GLN A 6 -8.07 -13.01 -20.46
CA GLN A 6 -7.42 -12.60 -19.20
C GLN A 6 -6.91 -13.81 -18.41
N THR A 7 -5.63 -13.78 -18.04
CA THR A 7 -4.97 -14.83 -17.22
C THR A 7 -4.42 -14.32 -15.90
N ASN A 8 -4.80 -13.10 -15.49
CA ASN A 8 -4.22 -12.39 -14.35
C ASN A 8 -5.24 -11.80 -13.37
N ARG A 9 -6.47 -12.28 -13.42
CA ARG A 9 -7.49 -11.90 -12.46
C ARG A 9 -7.21 -12.58 -11.11
N THR A 10 -7.17 -11.78 -10.06
CA THR A 10 -6.73 -12.19 -8.72
C THR A 10 -7.85 -11.95 -7.71
N ILE A 11 -8.04 -12.86 -6.76
CA ILE A 11 -8.91 -12.68 -5.60
C ILE A 11 -8.08 -12.39 -4.33
N LEU A 12 -8.47 -11.41 -3.53
CA LEU A 12 -7.84 -11.04 -2.27
C LEU A 12 -8.78 -11.38 -1.11
N PHE A 13 -8.33 -12.26 -0.22
CA PHE A 13 -9.06 -12.68 0.98
C PHE A 13 -8.65 -11.78 2.16
N GLU A 14 -9.26 -10.61 2.22
CA GLU A 14 -8.96 -9.60 3.24
C GLU A 14 -10.17 -8.69 3.47
N GLU A 15 -10.25 -8.09 4.67
CA GLU A 15 -11.26 -7.09 5.04
C GLU A 15 -10.62 -5.70 5.17
N PHE A 16 -11.24 -4.71 4.52
CA PHE A 16 -10.81 -3.32 4.51
C PHE A 16 -11.81 -2.38 5.17
N ASN A 17 -13.11 -2.63 4.97
CA ASN A 17 -14.17 -1.83 5.57
C ASN A 17 -15.40 -2.71 5.83
N PRO A 18 -15.70 -3.05 7.10
CA PRO A 18 -16.81 -3.95 7.45
C PRO A 18 -18.19 -3.37 7.14
N GLU A 19 -18.31 -2.06 6.89
CA GLU A 19 -19.59 -1.44 6.51
C GLU A 19 -19.89 -1.55 5.00
N LYS A 20 -18.89 -1.88 4.19
CA LYS A 20 -19.08 -2.09 2.74
C LYS A 20 -19.51 -3.53 2.48
N LEU A 21 -20.26 -3.73 1.40
CA LEU A 21 -20.68 -5.05 0.98
C LEU A 21 -19.48 -5.99 0.82
N ASP A 22 -19.72 -7.26 1.13
CA ASP A 22 -18.74 -8.33 1.03
C ASP A 22 -19.22 -9.43 0.09
N LEU A 23 -18.29 -10.31 -0.32
CA LEU A 23 -18.60 -11.37 -1.29
C LEU A 23 -19.72 -12.30 -0.82
N ILE A 24 -19.70 -12.69 0.46
CA ILE A 24 -20.64 -13.65 1.04
C ILE A 24 -22.05 -13.03 1.08
N THR A 25 -22.13 -11.75 1.44
CA THR A 25 -23.38 -10.98 1.51
C THR A 25 -24.01 -10.79 0.14
N ILE A 26 -23.23 -10.43 -0.89
CA ILE A 26 -23.76 -10.25 -2.26
C ILE A 26 -24.23 -11.58 -2.87
N VAL A 27 -23.46 -12.65 -2.65
CA VAL A 27 -23.82 -14.01 -3.12
C VAL A 27 -25.11 -14.49 -2.47
N GLY A 28 -25.30 -14.26 -1.17
CA GLY A 28 -26.54 -14.58 -0.48
C GLY A 28 -26.76 -16.08 -0.22
N ASP A 29 -28.00 -16.53 -0.11
CA ASP A 29 -28.33 -17.95 0.08
C ASP A 29 -28.15 -18.73 -1.23
N VAL A 30 -27.47 -19.87 -1.14
CA VAL A 30 -27.09 -20.71 -2.29
C VAL A 30 -27.67 -22.12 -2.22
N LYS A 31 -28.64 -22.37 -1.32
CA LYS A 31 -29.29 -23.68 -1.21
C LYS A 31 -29.94 -24.09 -2.53
N GLY A 32 -29.42 -25.16 -3.12
CA GLY A 32 -29.96 -25.76 -4.34
C GLY A 32 -29.60 -25.00 -5.63
N ILE A 33 -28.62 -24.09 -5.59
CA ILE A 33 -28.08 -23.43 -6.78
C ILE A 33 -26.57 -23.68 -6.89
N ASP A 34 -26.14 -24.11 -8.08
CA ASP A 34 -24.71 -24.40 -8.35
C ASP A 34 -24.00 -23.24 -9.06
N SER A 35 -24.75 -22.22 -9.51
CA SER A 35 -24.21 -21.03 -10.17
C SER A 35 -25.07 -19.79 -9.95
N LEU A 36 -24.45 -18.63 -10.08
CA LEU A 36 -25.07 -17.31 -9.94
C LEU A 36 -25.57 -16.80 -11.29
N SER A 37 -26.56 -15.90 -11.24
CA SER A 37 -27.05 -15.17 -12.40
C SER A 37 -26.06 -14.09 -12.86
N ASP A 38 -26.15 -13.69 -14.13
CA ASP A 38 -25.30 -12.64 -14.70
C ASP A 38 -25.45 -11.30 -13.97
N ASP A 39 -26.66 -10.99 -13.48
CA ASP A 39 -26.91 -9.76 -12.71
C ASP A 39 -26.18 -9.78 -11.36
N LYS A 40 -26.12 -10.94 -10.70
CA LYS A 40 -25.33 -11.12 -9.47
C LYS A 40 -23.84 -10.99 -9.73
N ILE A 41 -23.34 -11.52 -10.84
CA ILE A 41 -21.94 -11.36 -11.24
C ILE A 41 -21.61 -9.89 -11.53
N LYS A 42 -22.49 -9.15 -12.20
CA LYS A 42 -22.33 -7.69 -12.41
C LYS A 42 -22.32 -6.92 -11.09
N GLU A 43 -23.21 -7.26 -10.16
CA GLU A 43 -23.25 -6.66 -8.81
C GLU A 43 -21.93 -6.90 -8.06
N ILE A 44 -21.41 -8.13 -8.07
CA ILE A 44 -20.10 -8.47 -7.51
C ILE A 44 -18.99 -7.64 -8.15
N HIS A 45 -18.98 -7.49 -9.48
CA HIS A 45 -17.95 -6.68 -10.15
C HIS A 45 -18.04 -5.20 -9.80
N GLN A 46 -19.26 -4.67 -9.72
CA GLN A 46 -19.49 -3.28 -9.39
C GLN A 46 -18.94 -2.94 -8.00
N HIS A 47 -19.15 -3.81 -7.01
CA HIS A 47 -18.76 -3.53 -5.63
C HIS A 47 -17.36 -4.04 -5.25
N LEU A 48 -16.92 -5.19 -5.79
CA LEU A 48 -15.78 -5.92 -5.26
C LEU A 48 -14.57 -6.02 -6.18
N VAL A 49 -14.74 -5.78 -7.49
CA VAL A 49 -13.64 -5.85 -8.46
C VAL A 49 -13.07 -4.46 -8.70
N VAL A 50 -11.75 -4.32 -8.62
CA VAL A 50 -11.00 -3.09 -8.87
C VAL A 50 -9.89 -3.34 -9.89
N LYS A 51 -9.57 -2.33 -10.70
CA LYS A 51 -8.52 -2.36 -11.73
C LYS A 51 -7.38 -1.37 -11.46
N SER A 52 -7.55 -0.47 -10.50
CA SER A 52 -6.51 0.44 -10.02
C SER A 52 -6.56 0.60 -8.51
N PHE A 53 -5.49 1.18 -7.96
CA PHE A 53 -5.45 1.56 -6.56
C PHE A 53 -6.49 2.65 -6.21
N ASP A 54 -6.72 3.60 -7.12
CA ASP A 54 -7.70 4.68 -6.91
C ASP A 54 -9.13 4.15 -6.87
N GLU A 55 -9.47 3.24 -7.79
CA GLU A 55 -10.79 2.57 -7.78
C GLU A 55 -11.01 1.77 -6.48
N PHE A 56 -9.93 1.23 -5.90
CA PHE A 56 -9.98 0.58 -4.59
C PHE A 56 -10.31 1.56 -3.46
N LEU A 57 -9.64 2.72 -3.40
CA LEU A 57 -9.93 3.74 -2.39
C LEU A 57 -11.37 4.23 -2.49
N ASP A 58 -11.87 4.44 -3.71
CA ASP A 58 -13.24 4.90 -3.95
C ASP A 58 -14.29 3.86 -3.53
N LYS A 59 -14.12 2.58 -3.94
CA LYS A 59 -15.11 1.52 -3.66
C LYS A 59 -15.14 1.12 -2.19
N PHE A 60 -13.98 0.92 -1.57
CA PHE A 60 -13.90 0.40 -0.21
C PHE A 60 -13.87 1.51 0.84
N SER A 61 -13.44 2.73 0.49
CA SER A 61 -13.39 3.91 1.38
C SER A 61 -12.93 3.54 2.79
N PRO A 62 -11.71 3.00 2.95
CA PRO A 62 -11.20 2.60 4.26
C PRO A 62 -11.14 3.81 5.20
N LYS A 63 -11.56 3.62 6.45
CA LYS A 63 -11.66 4.70 7.44
C LYS A 63 -11.33 4.24 8.86
N VAL A 64 -10.98 5.22 9.68
CA VAL A 64 -10.78 5.08 11.14
C VAL A 64 -11.77 6.01 11.83
N TYR A 65 -12.38 5.54 12.90
CA TYR A 65 -13.27 6.33 13.73
C TYR A 65 -12.49 6.96 14.88
N SER A 66 -12.81 8.20 15.21
CA SER A 66 -12.30 8.85 16.40
C SER A 66 -13.42 9.45 17.24
N PHE A 67 -13.28 9.37 18.56
CA PHE A 67 -14.21 10.00 19.51
C PHE A 67 -13.46 10.42 20.78
N TYR A 68 -13.96 11.44 21.48
CA TYR A 68 -13.35 11.90 22.73
C TYR A 68 -13.92 11.17 23.93
N ASN A 69 -13.06 10.55 24.74
CA ASN A 69 -13.46 9.93 26.00
C ASN A 69 -13.17 10.88 27.16
N ALA A 70 -14.24 11.49 27.69
CA ALA A 70 -14.15 12.43 28.79
C ALA A 70 -13.65 11.82 30.10
N ALA A 71 -13.83 10.51 30.33
CA ALA A 71 -13.45 9.85 31.58
C ALA A 71 -11.93 9.70 31.74
N ASN A 72 -11.21 9.53 30.63
CA ASN A 72 -9.75 9.43 30.62
C ASN A 72 -9.06 10.61 29.92
N GLN A 73 -9.84 11.59 29.44
CA GLN A 73 -9.41 12.79 28.72
C GLN A 73 -8.57 12.49 27.47
N LYS A 74 -8.94 11.45 26.70
CA LYS A 74 -8.21 11.03 25.50
C LYS A 74 -9.10 10.93 24.28
N VAL A 75 -8.49 11.18 23.11
CA VAL A 75 -9.07 10.78 21.83
C VAL A 75 -8.85 9.29 21.66
N MET A 76 -9.94 8.56 21.43
CA MET A 76 -9.93 7.13 21.15
C MET A 76 -10.05 6.93 19.65
N TYR A 77 -9.32 5.95 19.11
CA TYR A 77 -9.40 5.57 17.70
C TYR A 77 -9.81 4.10 17.58
N THR A 78 -10.68 3.79 16.62
CA THR A 78 -11.12 2.41 16.34
C THR A 78 -11.23 2.16 14.83
N LEU A 79 -11.00 0.93 14.40
CA LEU A 79 -11.21 0.51 13.00
C LEU A 79 -12.68 0.17 12.71
N GLU A 80 -13.41 -0.25 13.73
CA GLU A 80 -14.84 -0.53 13.67
C GLU A 80 -15.61 0.64 14.28
N LYS A 81 -16.79 0.93 13.75
CA LYS A 81 -17.66 2.00 14.25
C LYS A 81 -18.09 1.63 15.68
N PRO A 82 -17.84 2.49 16.69
CA PRO A 82 -18.18 2.16 18.06
C PRO A 82 -19.70 2.12 18.25
N GLU A 83 -20.21 1.03 18.81
CA GLU A 83 -21.62 0.88 19.14
C GLU A 83 -21.99 1.65 20.42
N GLY A 84 -23.16 2.30 20.42
CA GLY A 84 -23.71 2.99 21.60
C GLY A 84 -23.19 4.41 21.83
N ILE A 85 -22.41 4.97 20.90
CA ILE A 85 -22.04 6.39 20.84
C ILE A 85 -22.91 7.07 19.78
N ALA A 86 -23.37 8.29 20.04
CA ALA A 86 -24.16 9.06 19.07
C ALA A 86 -23.29 9.46 17.87
N ASP A 87 -23.87 9.44 16.66
CA ASP A 87 -23.14 9.66 15.41
C ASP A 87 -22.48 11.05 15.32
N ASP A 88 -23.08 12.06 15.95
CA ASP A 88 -22.55 13.42 16.08
C ASP A 88 -21.26 13.50 16.93
N CYS A 89 -21.03 12.51 17.79
CA CYS A 89 -19.85 12.40 18.66
C CYS A 89 -18.71 11.58 18.02
N ILE A 90 -18.92 11.03 16.83
CA ILE A 90 -17.96 10.18 16.11
C ILE A 90 -17.47 10.95 14.87
N SER A 91 -16.16 11.12 14.76
CA SER A 91 -15.54 11.64 13.54
C SER A 91 -14.97 10.51 12.70
N GLU A 92 -15.25 10.52 11.39
CA GLU A 92 -14.69 9.58 10.43
C GLU A 92 -13.41 10.16 9.80
N ILE A 93 -12.32 9.41 9.86
CA ILE A 93 -11.04 9.75 9.24
C ILE A 93 -10.84 8.82 8.06
N HIS A 94 -11.06 9.32 6.84
CA HIS A 94 -10.82 8.56 5.62
C HIS A 94 -9.30 8.35 5.40
N ILE A 95 -8.93 7.12 5.04
CA ILE A 95 -7.55 6.73 4.73
C ILE A 95 -7.40 6.66 3.21
N ASP A 96 -7.48 7.84 2.59
CA ASP A 96 -7.43 8.05 1.14
C ASP A 96 -6.13 8.76 0.72
N GLN A 97 -6.04 9.19 -0.54
CA GLN A 97 -4.89 9.95 -1.02
C GLN A 97 -4.69 11.31 -0.33
N ASN A 98 -5.69 11.83 0.39
CA ASN A 98 -5.61 13.10 1.10
C ASN A 98 -5.02 12.97 2.51
N ASN A 99 -5.05 11.76 3.08
CA ASN A 99 -4.50 11.47 4.40
C ASN A 99 -2.97 11.66 4.48
N ASP A 100 -2.50 12.51 5.40
CA ASP A 100 -1.07 12.87 5.53
C ASP A 100 -0.16 11.67 5.83
N PHE A 101 -0.61 10.75 6.68
CA PHE A 101 0.18 9.57 7.03
C PHE A 101 0.34 8.65 5.81
N LEU A 102 -0.72 8.46 5.02
CA LEU A 102 -0.65 7.68 3.79
C LEU A 102 0.19 8.38 2.70
N LYS A 103 0.03 9.69 2.51
CA LYS A 103 0.85 10.51 1.61
C LYS A 103 2.34 10.43 1.95
N MET A 104 2.68 10.53 3.24
CA MET A 104 4.06 10.38 3.72
C MET A 104 4.63 9.02 3.33
N LEU A 105 3.87 7.93 3.53
CA LEU A 105 4.30 6.58 3.16
C LEU A 105 4.49 6.42 1.65
N PHE A 106 3.61 6.98 0.82
CA PHE A 106 3.79 6.98 -0.63
C PHE A 106 5.04 7.75 -1.05
N THR A 107 5.22 8.94 -0.50
CA THR A 107 6.40 9.79 -0.76
C THR A 107 7.68 9.06 -0.39
N LEU A 108 7.69 8.35 0.74
CA LEU A 108 8.81 7.52 1.16
C LEU A 108 9.09 6.39 0.17
N ILE A 109 8.07 5.61 -0.21
CA ILE A 109 8.20 4.50 -1.17
C ILE A 109 8.76 5.00 -2.50
N ASP A 110 8.20 6.09 -3.04
CA ASP A 110 8.61 6.63 -4.34
C ASP A 110 10.00 7.26 -4.28
N THR A 111 10.32 8.01 -3.21
CA THR A 111 11.67 8.55 -3.02
C THR A 111 12.71 7.44 -2.92
N LYS A 112 12.42 6.38 -2.16
CA LYS A 112 13.31 5.23 -2.03
C LYS A 112 13.44 4.46 -3.35
N ARG A 113 12.35 4.33 -4.12
CA ARG A 113 12.34 3.73 -5.46
C ARG A 113 13.20 4.52 -6.45
N ILE A 114 13.15 5.85 -6.42
CA ILE A 114 13.94 6.74 -7.29
C ILE A 114 15.43 6.69 -6.92
N GLN A 115 15.75 6.76 -5.61
CA GLN A 115 17.14 6.71 -5.15
C GLN A 115 17.76 5.33 -5.33
N GLY A 116 16.98 4.27 -5.10
CA GLY A 116 17.43 2.88 -5.23
C GLY A 116 18.49 2.49 -4.20
N ILE A 117 18.48 3.14 -3.02
CA ILE A 117 19.42 2.90 -1.93
C ILE A 117 18.83 1.99 -0.85
N THR A 118 19.70 1.38 -0.04
CA THR A 118 19.30 0.42 1.00
C THR A 118 18.64 1.10 2.20
N ASN A 119 18.00 0.32 3.07
CA ASN A 119 17.42 0.84 4.32
C ASN A 119 18.47 1.48 5.23
N VAL A 120 19.71 0.98 5.21
CA VAL A 120 20.79 1.51 6.06
C VAL A 120 21.21 2.91 5.61
N ASP A 121 21.24 3.16 4.31
CA ASP A 121 21.70 4.43 3.75
C ASP A 121 20.58 5.48 3.60
N PHE A 122 19.32 5.05 3.62
CA PHE A 122 18.17 5.94 3.47
C PHE A 122 17.94 6.80 4.73
N LYS A 123 17.71 8.10 4.51
CA LYS A 123 17.44 9.10 5.55
C LYS A 123 15.93 9.24 5.79
N PHE A 124 15.40 8.38 6.66
CA PHE A 124 13.97 8.35 7.01
C PHE A 124 13.51 9.63 7.70
N GLU A 125 14.33 10.17 8.61
CA GLU A 125 13.99 11.31 9.48
C GLU A 125 13.38 12.49 8.71
N ASN A 126 14.00 12.90 7.59
CA ASN A 126 13.54 14.05 6.80
C ASN A 126 12.12 13.89 6.22
N LEU A 127 11.69 12.66 5.92
CA LEU A 127 10.36 12.41 5.36
C LEU A 127 9.33 12.13 6.46
N LEU A 128 9.77 11.58 7.59
CA LEU A 128 8.91 11.36 8.75
C LEU A 128 8.41 12.67 9.37
N ASP A 129 9.14 13.76 9.18
CA ASP A 129 8.71 15.11 9.60
C ASP A 129 7.46 15.61 8.87
N MET A 130 6.97 14.90 7.82
CA MET A 130 5.75 15.28 7.11
C MET A 130 4.48 15.30 7.98
N ILE A 131 4.47 14.54 9.09
CA ILE A 131 3.35 14.50 10.04
C ILE A 131 3.59 15.40 11.28
N SER A 132 4.67 16.19 11.28
CA SER A 132 4.99 17.12 12.37
C SER A 132 4.14 18.40 12.29
N PRO A 133 3.87 19.07 13.42
CA PRO A 133 3.19 20.37 13.43
C PRO A 133 3.89 21.42 12.56
N LYS A 134 5.22 21.36 12.50
CA LYS A 134 6.02 22.27 11.68
C LYS A 134 5.66 22.16 10.19
N LYS A 135 5.48 20.94 9.68
CA LYS A 135 5.10 20.75 8.27
C LYS A 135 3.71 21.31 7.97
N VAL A 136 2.75 21.05 8.85
CA VAL A 136 1.39 21.63 8.76
C VAL A 136 1.47 23.16 8.66
N MET A 137 2.32 23.79 9.47
CA MET A 137 2.53 25.24 9.40
C MET A 137 3.18 25.71 8.11
N ASP A 138 4.14 24.97 7.55
CA ASP A 138 4.77 25.31 6.27
C ASP A 138 3.75 25.25 5.11
N ASP A 139 2.87 24.26 5.12
CA ASP A 139 1.81 24.13 4.12
C ASP A 139 0.79 25.28 4.25
N ILE A 140 0.41 25.63 5.48
CA ILE A 140 -0.47 26.78 5.76
C ILE A 140 0.18 28.10 5.36
N ARG A 141 1.49 28.28 5.55
CA ARG A 141 2.20 29.48 5.06
C ARG A 141 2.14 29.58 3.54
N GLN A 142 2.16 28.46 2.82
CA GLN A 142 2.04 28.45 1.37
C GLN A 142 0.62 28.82 0.93
N VAL A 143 -0.41 28.20 1.52
CA VAL A 143 -1.83 28.55 1.28
C VAL A 143 -2.07 30.01 1.60
N ARG A 144 -1.54 30.51 2.71
CA ARG A 144 -1.61 31.92 3.09
C ARG A 144 -1.06 32.84 2.00
N LYS A 145 0.14 32.56 1.49
CA LYS A 145 0.73 33.37 0.39
C LYS A 145 -0.17 33.39 -0.84
N GLU A 146 -0.78 32.25 -1.16
CA GLU A 146 -1.69 32.12 -2.30
C GLU A 146 -2.98 32.92 -2.09
N ILE A 147 -3.62 32.81 -0.92
CA ILE A 147 -4.81 33.59 -0.56
C ILE A 147 -4.51 35.09 -0.62
N HIS A 148 -3.43 35.55 0.01
CA HIS A 148 -3.05 36.98 0.00
C HIS A 148 -2.79 37.49 -1.42
N TYR A 149 -2.10 36.72 -2.26
CA TYR A 149 -1.85 37.08 -3.65
C TYR A 149 -3.14 37.15 -4.49
N LEU A 150 -4.00 36.13 -4.39
CA LEU A 150 -5.26 36.08 -5.14
C LEU A 150 -6.25 37.14 -4.66
N TYR A 151 -6.30 37.40 -3.36
CA TYR A 151 -7.16 38.44 -2.78
C TYR A 151 -6.71 39.84 -3.18
N GLY A 152 -5.39 40.11 -3.19
CA GLY A 152 -4.87 41.36 -3.72
C GLY A 152 -5.28 41.61 -5.18
N GLN A 153 -5.20 40.57 -6.02
CA GLN A 153 -5.68 40.66 -7.41
C GLN A 153 -7.21 40.79 -7.52
N TYR A 154 -7.95 40.22 -6.59
CA TYR A 154 -9.40 40.28 -6.55
C TYR A 154 -9.89 41.70 -6.21
N GLU A 155 -9.26 42.37 -5.24
CA GLU A 155 -9.59 43.74 -4.83
C GLU A 155 -9.29 44.78 -5.92
N GLU A 156 -8.26 44.55 -6.76
CA GLU A 156 -7.87 45.46 -7.85
C GLU A 156 -8.86 45.48 -9.03
N LEU A 157 -9.81 44.55 -9.10
CA LEU A 157 -10.75 44.39 -10.20
C LEU A 157 -12.14 44.97 -9.85
N ASP A 158 -12.84 45.47 -10.87
CA ASP A 158 -14.23 45.93 -10.75
C ASP A 158 -15.20 44.75 -10.53
N ASP A 159 -16.28 44.99 -9.79
CA ASP A 159 -17.26 43.95 -9.38
C ASP A 159 -17.94 43.22 -10.55
N ASP A 160 -18.08 43.88 -11.71
CA ASP A 160 -18.69 43.32 -12.92
C ASP A 160 -17.66 42.63 -13.85
N ASP A 161 -16.36 42.57 -13.49
CA ASP A 161 -15.33 41.90 -14.32
C ASP A 161 -15.43 40.37 -14.18
N PRO A 162 -15.64 39.62 -15.29
CA PRO A 162 -15.63 38.16 -15.27
C PRO A 162 -14.37 37.53 -14.65
N LYS A 163 -13.21 38.19 -14.75
CA LYS A 163 -11.97 37.71 -14.12
C LYS A 163 -12.00 37.82 -12.60
N LYS A 164 -12.71 38.80 -12.04
CA LYS A 164 -12.90 38.91 -10.59
C LYS A 164 -13.74 37.74 -10.09
N LEU A 165 -14.78 37.34 -10.83
CA LEU A 165 -15.58 36.15 -10.55
C LEU A 165 -14.73 34.87 -10.61
N ASP A 166 -13.90 34.70 -11.64
CA ASP A 166 -12.97 33.54 -11.75
C ASP A 166 -11.97 33.47 -10.58
N LEU A 167 -11.48 34.63 -10.10
CA LEU A 167 -10.61 34.71 -8.92
C LEU A 167 -11.38 34.43 -7.63
N GLY A 168 -12.62 34.92 -7.54
CA GLY A 168 -13.55 34.63 -6.46
C GLY A 168 -13.81 33.14 -6.30
N ASP A 169 -14.04 32.41 -7.41
CA ASP A 169 -14.19 30.95 -7.37
C ASP A 169 -12.96 30.26 -6.79
N LYS A 170 -11.75 30.68 -7.20
CA LYS A 170 -10.50 30.14 -6.65
C LYS A 170 -10.32 30.45 -5.17
N LEU A 171 -10.63 31.67 -4.75
CA LEU A 171 -10.59 32.06 -3.34
C LEU A 171 -11.59 31.23 -2.53
N ASN A 172 -12.81 31.05 -3.01
CA ASN A 172 -13.82 30.20 -2.37
C ASN A 172 -13.31 28.77 -2.18
N TYR A 173 -12.63 28.18 -3.18
CA TYR A 173 -12.01 26.87 -3.02
C TYR A 173 -10.93 26.83 -1.93
N LEU A 174 -10.10 27.88 -1.81
CA LEU A 174 -9.05 27.95 -0.80
C LEU A 174 -9.61 28.18 0.61
N PHE A 175 -10.63 29.03 0.74
CA PHE A 175 -11.34 29.25 2.01
C PHE A 175 -12.10 28.00 2.45
N GLU A 176 -12.80 27.32 1.53
CA GLU A 176 -13.46 26.04 1.80
C GLU A 176 -12.47 24.97 2.29
N ASP A 177 -11.27 24.91 1.70
CA ASP A 177 -10.24 23.97 2.17
C ASP A 177 -9.69 24.32 3.56
N ALA A 178 -9.54 25.62 3.84
CA ALA A 178 -9.13 26.11 5.17
C ALA A 178 -10.21 25.84 6.24
N SER A 179 -11.48 26.10 5.92
CA SER A 179 -12.62 26.07 6.84
C SER A 179 -13.03 24.67 7.28
N ARG A 180 -12.79 23.64 6.44
CA ARG A 180 -13.00 22.22 6.77
C ARG A 180 -12.40 21.78 8.10
N ASN A 181 -11.33 22.45 8.53
CA ASN A 181 -10.59 22.10 9.73
C ASN A 181 -10.96 22.94 10.96
N TYR A 182 -11.74 24.02 10.82
CA TYR A 182 -12.09 24.97 11.89
C TYR A 182 -12.76 24.30 13.09
N ASN A 183 -13.66 23.37 12.81
CA ASN A 183 -14.42 22.63 13.82
C ASN A 183 -13.67 21.40 14.38
N ASN A 184 -12.50 21.07 13.83
CA ASN A 184 -11.72 19.91 14.26
C ASN A 184 -10.57 20.35 15.19
N VAL A 185 -10.77 20.14 16.50
CA VAL A 185 -9.77 20.46 17.54
C VAL A 185 -8.41 19.83 17.25
N MET A 186 -8.35 18.63 16.65
CA MET A 186 -7.08 17.97 16.32
C MET A 186 -6.33 18.67 15.18
N ALA A 187 -7.05 19.26 14.23
CA ALA A 187 -6.47 20.05 13.16
C ALA A 187 -6.04 21.45 13.64
N MET A 188 -6.70 21.96 14.68
CA MET A 188 -6.37 23.25 15.33
C MET A 188 -5.20 23.18 16.31
N LEU A 189 -4.87 22.00 16.86
CA LEU A 189 -3.77 21.85 17.81
C LEU A 189 -2.40 22.27 17.24
N PRO A 190 -1.97 21.84 16.04
CA PRO A 190 -0.74 22.32 15.41
C PRO A 190 -0.68 23.85 15.29
N LEU A 191 -1.81 24.47 14.94
CA LEU A 191 -1.96 25.92 14.81
C LEU A 191 -1.75 26.61 16.15
N ALA A 192 -2.45 26.15 17.19
CA ALA A 192 -2.34 26.68 18.55
C ALA A 192 -0.91 26.54 19.09
N ILE A 193 -0.28 25.37 18.93
CA ILE A 193 1.11 25.13 19.35
C ILE A 193 2.06 26.15 18.69
N ASN A 194 1.90 26.40 17.39
CA ASN A 194 2.75 27.33 16.67
C ASN A 194 2.44 28.81 16.96
N ASP A 195 1.18 29.17 17.16
CA ASP A 195 0.77 30.52 17.57
C ASP A 195 1.39 30.89 18.92
N ILE A 196 1.21 30.03 19.94
CA ILE A 196 1.81 30.22 21.26
C ILE A 196 3.33 30.31 21.14
N LYS A 197 3.95 29.41 20.38
CA LYS A 197 5.40 29.42 20.16
C LYS A 197 5.90 30.72 19.55
N THR A 198 5.20 31.21 18.53
CA THR A 198 5.55 32.45 17.83
C THR A 198 5.38 33.65 18.76
N ARG A 199 4.28 33.73 19.51
CA ARG A 199 4.02 34.81 20.46
C ARG A 199 5.05 34.84 21.60
N LEU A 200 5.40 33.69 22.18
CA LEU A 200 6.37 33.63 23.26
C LEU A 200 7.80 33.97 22.79
N LEU A 201 8.21 33.51 21.61
CA LEU A 201 9.57 33.75 21.09
C LEU A 201 9.76 35.14 20.51
N LEU A 202 8.71 35.73 19.90
CA LEU A 202 8.76 37.10 19.37
C LEU A 202 8.44 38.14 20.46
N GLY A 203 7.57 37.81 21.41
CA GLY A 203 7.16 38.69 22.51
C GLY A 203 8.19 38.78 23.64
N GLY A 204 9.03 37.76 23.83
CA GLY A 204 10.09 37.74 24.87
C GLY A 204 11.36 38.54 24.53
N GLY A 205 11.45 39.16 23.35
CA GLY A 205 12.70 39.73 22.83
C GLY A 205 12.98 41.20 23.15
N GLN A 206 12.20 41.88 23.99
CA GLN A 206 12.36 43.34 24.19
C GLN A 206 12.52 43.83 25.64
N GLU A 207 12.57 42.95 26.63
CA GLU A 207 13.00 43.35 27.97
C GLU A 207 14.39 42.76 28.26
N GLU A 208 15.39 43.64 28.10
CA GLU A 208 16.79 43.50 28.52
C GLU A 208 17.62 42.39 27.86
N ASN A 209 18.00 42.60 26.60
CA ASN A 209 19.30 42.09 26.13
C ASN A 209 20.00 43.15 25.27
N GLN A 210 21.05 43.76 25.84
CA GLN A 210 22.10 44.46 25.10
C GLN A 210 22.84 43.44 24.23
N SER A 211 22.22 42.99 23.15
CA SER A 211 22.94 42.38 22.04
C SER A 211 23.42 43.53 21.15
N GLU A 212 24.74 43.64 20.97
CA GLU A 212 25.34 44.65 20.11
C GLU A 212 24.65 44.63 18.74
N ALA A 213 24.04 45.75 18.38
CA ALA A 213 23.47 45.95 17.05
C ALA A 213 24.57 45.71 16.02
N ILE A 214 24.36 44.78 15.10
CA ILE A 214 25.26 44.60 13.95
C ILE A 214 25.19 45.87 13.11
N GLN A 215 26.14 46.78 13.31
CA GLN A 215 26.30 47.99 12.50
C GLN A 215 27.06 47.64 11.22
N ILE A 216 26.33 47.51 10.10
CA ILE A 216 26.92 47.34 8.77
C ILE A 216 27.26 48.73 8.22
N GLY A 217 28.56 49.05 8.14
CA GLY A 217 29.07 50.29 7.54
C GLY A 217 29.57 50.08 6.11
N MET A 218 29.35 51.06 5.22
CA MET A 218 29.90 51.03 3.86
C MET A 218 31.22 51.81 3.82
N LEU A 219 32.29 51.17 3.34
CA LEU A 219 33.61 51.79 3.17
C LEU A 219 33.60 52.69 1.93
N THR A 220 33.84 53.99 2.12
CA THR A 220 34.01 54.95 1.03
C THR A 220 35.28 55.78 1.24
N ILE A 221 35.89 56.24 0.16
CA ILE A 221 37.12 57.05 0.20
C ILE A 221 36.71 58.51 0.01
N GLY A 222 37.03 59.37 0.97
CA GLY A 222 36.75 60.81 0.88
C GLY A 222 37.71 61.53 -0.08
N ASP A 223 37.37 62.76 -0.45
CA ASP A 223 38.02 63.54 -1.52
C ASP A 223 39.53 63.80 -1.34
N ASN A 224 40.12 63.46 -0.19
CA ASN A 224 41.55 63.56 0.11
C ASN A 224 42.27 62.19 0.16
N GLY A 225 41.61 61.08 -0.17
CA GLY A 225 42.19 59.74 -0.18
C GLY A 225 42.11 58.96 1.15
N GLU A 226 41.33 59.43 2.13
CA GLU A 226 41.14 58.78 3.42
C GLU A 226 39.89 57.87 3.41
N LEU A 227 40.00 56.65 3.95
CA LEU A 227 38.88 55.72 4.13
C LEU A 227 37.96 56.21 5.25
N LYS A 228 36.70 56.52 4.92
CA LYS A 228 35.62 56.83 5.86
C LYS A 228 34.57 55.72 5.85
N ILE A 229 34.20 55.29 7.06
CA ILE A 229 33.05 54.41 7.28
C ILE A 229 31.85 55.32 7.45
N ILE A 230 30.91 55.27 6.51
CA ILE A 230 29.63 55.97 6.63
C ILE A 230 28.62 54.90 7.04
N GLU A 231 27.87 55.16 8.11
CA GLU A 231 26.66 54.38 8.43
C GLU A 231 25.78 54.42 7.19
N ALA A 232 25.46 53.25 6.62
CA ALA A 232 24.46 53.18 5.57
C ALA A 232 23.18 53.84 6.14
N PRO A 233 22.50 54.74 5.41
CA PRO A 233 21.21 55.23 5.86
C PRO A 233 20.37 54.00 6.13
N LYS A 234 19.73 53.95 7.31
CA LYS A 234 18.85 52.87 7.70
C LYS A 234 17.89 52.64 6.53
N SER A 235 18.19 51.66 5.69
CA SER A 235 17.15 51.02 4.91
C SER A 235 16.29 50.40 5.99
N ASP A 236 15.08 50.91 6.15
CA ASP A 236 14.04 50.21 6.87
C ASP A 236 14.17 48.74 6.50
N ASN A 237 14.37 47.90 7.51
CA ASN A 237 14.54 46.47 7.32
C ASN A 237 13.33 45.94 6.54
N THR A 238 13.46 45.88 5.22
CA THR A 238 12.61 45.15 4.28
C THR A 238 12.82 43.65 4.45
N GLU A 239 12.73 43.18 5.70
CA GLU A 239 12.46 41.80 6.07
C GLU A 239 11.27 41.69 7.05
N LEU A 240 10.71 42.83 7.48
CA LEU A 240 9.34 42.89 8.00
C LEU A 240 8.41 43.04 6.79
N MET A 241 7.71 41.95 6.46
CA MET A 241 6.72 41.89 5.38
C MET A 241 5.78 43.09 5.42
N VAL A 242 5.65 43.71 4.25
CA VAL A 242 4.73 44.79 3.88
C VAL A 242 3.36 44.59 4.54
N VAL A 243 2.97 45.53 5.39
CA VAL A 243 1.56 45.70 5.78
C VAL A 243 0.88 46.39 4.60
N ASP A 244 0.20 45.62 3.75
CA ASP A 244 -0.74 46.17 2.77
C ASP A 244 -2.02 46.60 3.50
N GLU A 245 -2.57 47.76 3.12
CA GLU A 245 -3.89 48.24 3.59
C GLU A 245 -5.02 47.22 3.29
N ASN A 246 -4.80 46.30 2.34
CA ASN A 246 -5.69 45.19 1.99
C ASN A 246 -5.81 44.09 3.08
N SER A 247 -4.95 44.09 4.10
CA SER A 247 -4.96 43.07 5.16
C SER A 247 -6.18 43.13 6.09
N ASN A 248 -6.78 44.31 6.27
CA ASN A 248 -7.97 44.47 7.13
C ASN A 248 -9.23 43.83 6.53
N GLY A 249 -9.39 43.85 5.21
CA GLY A 249 -10.52 43.19 4.52
C GLY A 249 -10.43 41.68 4.64
N LEU A 250 -9.24 41.11 4.48
CA LEU A 250 -9.02 39.67 4.61
C LEU A 250 -9.29 39.18 6.05
N ILE A 251 -8.97 39.98 7.07
CA ILE A 251 -9.28 39.66 8.48
C ILE A 251 -10.79 39.48 8.67
N THR A 252 -11.59 40.43 8.21
CA THR A 252 -13.05 40.35 8.32
C THR A 252 -13.61 39.15 7.57
N VAL A 253 -13.06 38.81 6.40
CA VAL A 253 -13.50 37.63 5.63
C VAL A 253 -13.23 36.34 6.41
N PHE A 254 -12.07 36.18 7.05
CA PHE A 254 -11.79 35.00 7.88
C PHE A 254 -12.63 34.92 9.16
N GLU A 255 -12.96 36.07 9.78
CA GLU A 255 -13.87 36.11 10.92
C GLU A 255 -15.28 35.67 10.54
N GLU A 256 -15.82 36.22 9.45
CA GLU A 256 -17.14 35.89 8.92
C GLU A 256 -17.22 34.43 8.46
N ASP A 257 -16.18 33.92 7.80
CA ASP A 257 -16.09 32.52 7.37
C ASP A 257 -16.16 31.58 8.58
N TYR A 258 -15.36 31.82 9.62
CA TYR A 258 -15.42 31.03 10.87
C TYR A 258 -16.80 31.09 11.54
N ASP A 259 -17.35 32.28 11.71
CA ASP A 259 -18.65 32.47 12.37
C ASP A 259 -19.80 31.85 11.56
N SER A 260 -19.65 31.68 10.24
CA SER A 260 -20.66 31.07 9.36
C SER A 260 -20.64 29.53 9.33
N VAL A 261 -19.45 28.92 9.53
CA VAL A 261 -19.25 27.46 9.43
C VAL A 261 -19.27 26.77 10.80
N THR A 262 -19.15 27.52 11.90
CA THR A 262 -19.10 26.96 13.26
C THR A 262 -20.42 27.17 14.03
N GLU A 263 -21.04 26.08 14.50
CA GLU A 263 -22.30 26.15 15.27
C GLU A 263 -22.15 26.79 16.66
N THR A 264 -20.97 26.66 17.28
CA THR A 264 -20.63 27.29 18.58
C THR A 264 -19.32 28.07 18.48
N PRO A 265 -19.32 29.30 17.96
CA PRO A 265 -18.11 30.09 17.73
C PRO A 265 -17.38 30.39 19.03
N SER A 266 -16.05 30.22 19.02
CA SER A 266 -15.16 30.58 20.11
C SER A 266 -14.28 31.75 19.68
N SER A 267 -14.27 32.83 20.48
CA SER A 267 -13.42 34.00 20.20
C SER A 267 -11.95 33.60 20.08
N TYR A 268 -11.46 32.71 20.95
CA TYR A 268 -10.09 32.23 20.90
C TYR A 268 -9.74 31.51 19.57
N VAL A 269 -10.65 30.66 19.08
CA VAL A 269 -10.42 29.90 17.84
C VAL A 269 -10.50 30.83 16.64
N ARG A 270 -11.45 31.77 16.63
CA ARG A 270 -11.53 32.82 15.61
C ARG A 270 -10.22 33.61 15.54
N ASP A 271 -9.73 34.10 16.68
CA ASP A 271 -8.49 34.87 16.72
C ASP A 271 -7.28 34.00 16.30
N LEU A 272 -7.28 32.71 16.64
CA LEU A 272 -6.25 31.77 16.20
C LEU A 272 -6.25 31.59 14.68
N VAL A 273 -7.42 31.43 14.05
CA VAL A 273 -7.57 31.34 12.59
C VAL A 273 -7.10 32.64 11.93
N VAL A 274 -7.56 33.78 12.42
CA VAL A 274 -7.16 35.09 11.90
C VAL A 274 -5.65 35.29 12.03
N ARG A 275 -5.04 35.05 13.20
CA ARG A 275 -3.57 35.18 13.36
C ARG A 275 -2.79 34.19 12.50
N THR A 276 -3.39 33.02 12.25
CA THR A 276 -2.80 32.01 11.38
C THR A 276 -2.77 32.47 9.93
N PHE A 277 -3.81 33.10 9.38
CA PHE A 277 -3.83 33.47 7.96
C PHE A 277 -3.47 34.96 7.72
N CYS A 278 -3.64 35.81 8.73
CA CYS A 278 -3.41 37.24 8.71
C CYS A 278 -2.55 37.63 9.95
N PRO A 279 -1.26 37.26 9.98
CA PRO A 279 -0.40 37.60 11.11
C PRO A 279 -0.26 39.12 11.23
N LEU A 280 -0.83 39.70 12.28
CA LEU A 280 -0.68 41.13 12.58
C LEU A 280 0.74 41.43 13.13
N PRO A 281 1.27 42.65 12.94
CA PRO A 281 2.42 43.12 13.71
C PRO A 281 2.08 43.01 15.20
N ALA A 282 3.00 42.48 16.00
CA ALA A 282 2.77 42.12 17.41
C ALA A 282 2.03 43.23 18.17
N VAL A 283 0.71 43.06 18.34
CA VAL A 283 -0.05 43.86 19.29
C VAL A 283 0.33 43.30 20.65
N GLN A 284 0.90 44.15 21.50
CA GLN A 284 1.22 43.84 22.90
C GLN A 284 -0.08 43.62 23.68
N GLU A 285 -0.65 42.43 23.58
CA GLU A 285 -1.51 41.94 24.64
C GLU A 285 -0.64 41.58 25.85
N GLN A 286 -1.13 41.81 27.07
CA GLN A 286 -0.45 41.32 28.27
C GLN A 286 -0.48 39.79 28.26
N ILE A 287 0.59 39.17 27.80
CA ILE A 287 0.71 37.71 27.72
C ILE A 287 1.08 37.17 29.10
N ASP A 288 0.26 36.28 29.66
CA ASP A 288 0.66 35.46 30.81
C ASP A 288 1.63 34.38 30.35
N ILE A 289 2.93 34.69 30.48
CA ILE A 289 4.03 33.83 30.01
C ILE A 289 3.97 32.44 30.65
N GLU A 290 3.64 32.34 31.94
CA GLU A 290 3.64 31.07 32.66
C GLU A 290 2.50 30.18 32.17
N MET A 291 1.30 30.74 32.03
CA MET A 291 0.13 30.02 31.52
C MET A 291 0.32 29.59 30.05
N GLU A 292 0.91 30.42 29.20
CA GLU A 292 1.15 30.09 27.79
C GLU A 292 2.22 29.01 27.62
N VAL A 293 3.29 29.03 28.42
CA VAL A 293 4.29 27.94 28.44
C VAL A 293 3.63 26.62 28.89
N GLN A 294 2.73 26.68 29.88
CA GLN A 294 1.98 25.50 30.32
C GLN A 294 1.02 24.99 29.22
N ASN A 295 0.29 25.89 28.56
CA ASN A 295 -0.62 25.55 27.45
C ASN A 295 0.13 24.92 26.28
N TYR A 296 1.26 25.52 25.86
CA TYR A 296 2.13 24.98 24.82
C TYR A 296 2.56 23.54 25.13
N ASN A 297 3.13 23.32 26.32
CA ASN A 297 3.62 21.99 26.71
C ASN A 297 2.47 20.98 26.81
N THR A 298 1.30 21.39 27.30
CA THR A 298 0.10 20.54 27.40
C THR A 298 -0.43 20.16 26.02
N TYR A 299 -0.58 21.12 25.10
CA TYR A 299 -1.05 20.89 23.75
C TYR A 299 -0.10 20.02 22.95
N LEU A 300 1.21 20.24 23.11
CA LEU A 300 2.24 19.43 22.47
C LEU A 300 2.21 17.96 22.95
N GLU A 301 2.06 17.73 24.25
CA GLU A 301 1.94 16.38 24.81
C GLU A 301 0.64 15.70 24.38
N PHE A 302 -0.47 16.44 24.36
CA PHE A 302 -1.75 15.94 23.88
C PHE A 302 -1.70 15.57 22.39
N TYR A 303 -1.13 16.44 21.53
CA TYR A 303 -0.94 16.17 20.11
C TYR A 303 -0.10 14.90 19.88
N LYS A 304 1.01 14.78 20.62
CA LYS A 304 1.86 13.58 20.57
C LYS A 304 1.07 12.31 20.90
N ASN A 305 0.35 12.30 22.02
CA ASN A 305 -0.38 11.13 22.48
C ASN A 305 -1.50 10.76 21.50
N ALA A 306 -2.26 11.74 21.03
CA ALA A 306 -3.32 11.54 20.05
C ALA A 306 -2.78 10.97 18.72
N LYS A 307 -1.66 11.49 18.21
CA LYS A 307 -1.03 10.98 16.98
C LYS A 307 -0.42 9.59 17.17
N ASP A 308 0.17 9.30 18.32
CA ASP A 308 0.72 7.96 18.63
C ASP A 308 -0.39 6.90 18.67
N ASP A 309 -1.50 7.19 19.34
CA ASP A 309 -2.67 6.30 19.41
C ASP A 309 -3.33 6.14 18.03
N PHE A 310 -3.40 7.21 17.21
CA PHE A 310 -3.87 7.13 15.82
C PHE A 310 -2.99 6.21 14.98
N VAL A 311 -1.66 6.43 14.97
CA VAL A 311 -0.71 5.64 14.17
C VAL A 311 -0.77 4.16 14.54
N LYS A 312 -0.85 3.83 15.83
CA LYS A 312 -0.98 2.44 16.30
C LYS A 312 -2.26 1.79 15.81
N THR A 313 -3.37 2.52 15.83
CA THR A 313 -4.69 2.01 15.43
C THR A 313 -4.77 1.83 13.91
N VAL A 314 -4.26 2.80 13.15
CA VAL A 314 -4.38 2.82 11.68
C VAL A 314 -3.36 1.92 10.97
N LYS A 315 -2.23 1.62 11.62
CA LYS A 315 -1.13 0.84 11.03
C LYS A 315 -1.60 -0.45 10.34
N PRO A 316 -2.36 -1.37 10.97
CA PRO A 316 -2.78 -2.61 10.31
C PRO A 316 -3.58 -2.36 9.04
N LEU A 317 -4.46 -1.37 9.04
CA LEU A 317 -5.24 -0.98 7.87
C LEU A 317 -4.35 -0.41 6.77
N VAL A 318 -3.39 0.45 7.12
CA VAL A 318 -2.44 1.05 6.18
C VAL A 318 -1.53 0.00 5.55
N GLU A 319 -1.04 -0.99 6.30
CA GLU A 319 -0.24 -2.09 5.72
C GLU A 319 -1.04 -2.87 4.67
N LYS A 320 -2.34 -3.10 4.89
CA LYS A 320 -3.24 -3.72 3.89
C LYS A 320 -3.42 -2.82 2.66
N ILE A 321 -3.68 -1.52 2.85
CA ILE A 321 -3.84 -0.53 1.77
C ILE A 321 -2.57 -0.46 0.92
N LEU A 322 -1.40 -0.40 1.56
CA LEU A 322 -0.11 -0.45 0.89
C LEU A 322 0.08 -1.74 0.11
N GLY A 323 -0.39 -2.89 0.62
CA GLY A 323 -0.43 -4.15 -0.11
C GLY A 323 -1.18 -4.04 -1.44
N VAL A 324 -2.39 -3.48 -1.43
CA VAL A 324 -3.18 -3.28 -2.66
C VAL A 324 -2.47 -2.32 -3.63
N LYS A 325 -1.89 -1.23 -3.13
CA LYS A 325 -1.09 -0.33 -3.96
C LYS A 325 0.09 -1.07 -4.60
N MET A 326 0.84 -1.84 -3.80
CA MET A 326 2.01 -2.57 -4.29
C MET A 326 1.64 -3.66 -5.29
N PHE A 327 0.45 -4.29 -5.17
CA PHE A 327 -0.07 -5.22 -6.18
C PHE A 327 -0.21 -4.52 -7.55
N PHE A 328 -0.90 -3.37 -7.60
CA PHE A 328 -1.12 -2.64 -8.84
C PHE A 328 0.15 -1.97 -9.38
N ASP A 329 1.01 -1.45 -8.50
CA ASP A 329 2.28 -0.84 -8.87
C ASP A 329 3.20 -1.82 -9.62
N GLN A 330 3.07 -3.14 -9.43
CA GLN A 330 3.88 -4.11 -10.19
C GLN A 330 3.61 -4.05 -11.71
N TYR A 331 2.42 -3.61 -12.13
CA TYR A 331 2.09 -3.45 -13.54
C TYR A 331 2.58 -2.10 -14.09
N ALA A 332 3.90 -1.92 -14.12
CA ALA A 332 4.56 -0.68 -14.49
C ALA A 332 4.72 -0.51 -16.01
N THR A 333 3.66 -0.75 -16.80
CA THR A 333 3.71 -0.59 -18.27
C THR A 333 2.97 0.65 -18.76
N LYS A 334 3.51 1.29 -19.80
CA LYS A 334 2.86 2.44 -20.47
C LYS A 334 1.69 2.01 -21.35
N ASN A 335 1.79 0.84 -21.97
CA ASN A 335 0.78 0.32 -22.89
C ASN A 335 -0.16 -0.62 -22.14
N LYS A 336 -1.36 -0.12 -21.81
CA LYS A 336 -2.39 -0.94 -21.17
C LYS A 336 -2.81 -2.06 -22.11
N GLY A 337 -2.39 -3.28 -21.78
CA GLY A 337 -2.81 -4.52 -22.44
C GLY A 337 -3.75 -5.29 -21.53
N MET A 338 -3.32 -6.47 -21.09
CA MET A 338 -4.02 -7.27 -20.07
C MET A 338 -3.72 -6.71 -18.68
N GLN A 339 -4.36 -5.59 -18.31
CA GLN A 339 -4.20 -4.97 -16.99
C GLN A 339 -4.70 -5.92 -15.88
N PRO A 340 -3.93 -6.14 -14.79
CA PRO A 340 -4.40 -6.92 -13.65
C PRO A 340 -5.68 -6.35 -13.03
N SER A 341 -6.55 -7.24 -12.56
CA SER A 341 -7.74 -6.87 -11.80
C SER A 341 -7.81 -7.67 -10.51
N LEU A 342 -8.27 -7.03 -9.44
CA LEU A 342 -8.32 -7.59 -8.10
C LEU A 342 -9.77 -7.64 -7.60
N LEU A 343 -10.26 -8.82 -7.25
CA LEU A 343 -11.53 -9.01 -6.55
C LEU A 343 -11.24 -9.07 -5.06
N ILE A 344 -11.77 -8.15 -4.28
CA ILE A 344 -11.54 -8.11 -2.83
C ILE A 344 -12.78 -8.69 -2.15
N THR A 345 -12.61 -9.73 -1.33
CA THR A 345 -13.75 -10.37 -0.66
C THR A 345 -14.39 -9.46 0.38
N ASN A 346 -13.60 -8.55 0.97
CA ASN A 346 -13.98 -7.65 2.06
C ASN A 346 -14.56 -8.41 3.26
N THR A 347 -13.90 -9.51 3.62
CA THR A 347 -14.31 -10.39 4.73
C THR A 347 -13.06 -11.01 5.34
N LYS A 348 -13.03 -11.11 6.67
CA LYS A 348 -11.97 -11.85 7.38
C LYS A 348 -11.91 -13.29 6.88
N LEU A 349 -10.72 -13.85 6.70
CA LEU A 349 -10.55 -15.20 6.14
C LEU A 349 -11.31 -16.26 6.95
N ASP A 350 -11.21 -16.19 8.28
CA ASP A 350 -11.90 -17.11 9.20
C ASP A 350 -13.41 -17.10 9.00
N MET A 351 -14.00 -15.96 8.61
CA MET A 351 -15.43 -15.85 8.28
C MET A 351 -15.73 -16.42 6.90
N MET A 352 -14.84 -16.22 5.93
CA MET A 352 -14.96 -16.76 4.57
C MET A 352 -15.00 -18.29 4.54
N VAL A 353 -14.14 -18.93 5.34
CA VAL A 353 -13.99 -20.40 5.37
C VAL A 353 -14.88 -21.09 6.40
N LYS A 354 -15.81 -20.38 7.05
CA LYS A 354 -16.82 -21.04 7.88
C LYS A 354 -17.63 -22.03 7.04
N SER A 355 -17.96 -23.18 7.63
CA SER A 355 -18.73 -24.23 6.95
C SER A 355 -20.06 -23.74 6.35
N THR A 356 -20.67 -22.72 6.96
CA THR A 356 -21.90 -22.08 6.45
C THR A 356 -21.68 -21.18 5.23
N ASN A 357 -20.45 -20.70 5.02
CA ASN A 357 -20.08 -19.74 3.99
C ASN A 357 -19.28 -20.37 2.83
N ILE A 358 -18.62 -21.52 3.05
CA ILE A 358 -17.92 -22.27 1.99
C ILE A 358 -18.82 -22.50 0.76
N PRO A 359 -20.10 -22.95 0.88
CA PRO A 359 -20.95 -23.14 -0.29
C PRO A 359 -21.15 -21.86 -1.12
N ARG A 360 -21.14 -20.67 -0.48
CA ARG A 360 -21.26 -19.39 -1.17
C ARG A 360 -20.02 -19.09 -2.01
N LEU A 361 -18.83 -19.35 -1.45
CA LEU A 361 -17.57 -19.25 -2.20
C LEU A 361 -17.54 -20.23 -3.37
N GLU A 362 -17.91 -21.49 -3.13
CA GLU A 362 -17.94 -22.53 -4.16
C GLU A 362 -18.91 -22.18 -5.28
N THR A 363 -20.11 -21.69 -4.96
CA THR A 363 -21.11 -21.27 -5.96
C THR A 363 -20.58 -20.12 -6.82
N TYR A 364 -19.94 -19.13 -6.20
CA TYR A 364 -19.29 -18.05 -6.93
C TYR A 364 -18.19 -18.59 -7.85
N LEU A 365 -17.24 -19.36 -7.32
CA LEU A 365 -16.12 -19.91 -8.10
C LEU A 365 -16.60 -20.88 -9.20
N ASN A 366 -17.62 -21.68 -8.95
CA ASN A 366 -18.27 -22.51 -9.98
C ASN A 366 -18.80 -21.65 -11.13
N THR A 367 -19.35 -20.48 -10.82
CA THR A 367 -19.88 -19.57 -11.84
C THR A 367 -18.79 -19.00 -12.73
N VAL A 368 -17.63 -18.64 -12.17
CA VAL A 368 -16.57 -17.91 -12.90
C VAL A 368 -15.42 -18.80 -13.41
N ASN A 369 -15.18 -19.96 -12.79
CA ASN A 369 -14.05 -20.85 -13.12
C ASN A 369 -14.49 -22.17 -13.77
N SER A 370 -15.73 -22.63 -13.55
CA SER A 370 -16.19 -23.94 -14.05
C SER A 370 -16.95 -23.87 -15.38
N LYS A 371 -17.17 -22.67 -15.95
CA LYS A 371 -17.81 -22.48 -17.26
C LYS A 371 -16.78 -22.46 -18.41
N ASN A 372 -17.27 -22.63 -19.65
CA ASN A 372 -16.47 -22.48 -20.89
C ASN A 372 -16.33 -21.01 -21.35
N ASP A 373 -16.83 -20.06 -20.55
CA ASP A 373 -16.54 -18.63 -20.67
C ASP A 373 -15.46 -18.28 -19.65
N PHE A 374 -14.31 -17.79 -20.13
CA PHE A 374 -13.16 -17.49 -19.29
C PHE A 374 -12.97 -15.99 -19.01
N SER A 375 -13.93 -15.15 -19.40
CA SER A 375 -13.87 -13.71 -19.21
C SER A 375 -13.69 -13.33 -17.74
N ASP A 376 -14.35 -14.06 -16.83
CA ASP A 376 -14.36 -13.77 -15.40
C ASP A 376 -13.51 -14.70 -14.54
N THR A 377 -12.79 -15.62 -15.16
CA THR A 377 -12.05 -16.67 -14.46
C THR A 377 -10.96 -16.11 -13.55
N ILE A 378 -10.97 -16.57 -12.30
CA ILE A 378 -9.94 -16.28 -11.30
C ILE A 378 -8.74 -17.21 -11.50
N TRP A 379 -7.54 -16.65 -11.51
CA TRP A 379 -6.29 -17.39 -11.69
C TRP A 379 -5.44 -17.41 -10.42
N PHE A 380 -5.43 -16.31 -9.68
CA PHE A 380 -4.59 -16.13 -8.51
C PHE A 380 -5.41 -15.77 -7.28
N GLY A 381 -4.93 -16.15 -6.10
CA GLY A 381 -5.45 -15.76 -4.80
C GLY A 381 -4.37 -15.11 -3.94
N ILE A 382 -4.75 -14.20 -3.04
CA ILE A 382 -3.86 -13.57 -2.06
C ILE A 382 -4.42 -13.80 -0.66
N VAL A 383 -3.60 -14.37 0.23
CA VAL A 383 -3.89 -14.50 1.66
C VAL A 383 -2.73 -13.88 2.47
N PRO A 384 -2.86 -12.63 2.92
CA PRO A 384 -1.82 -11.99 3.71
C PRO A 384 -1.84 -12.46 5.17
N SER A 385 -0.83 -12.01 5.92
CA SER A 385 -0.80 -12.06 7.39
C SER A 385 -1.06 -13.42 8.04
N VAL A 386 -0.54 -14.51 7.47
CA VAL A 386 -0.66 -15.86 8.06
C VAL A 386 0.23 -15.97 9.30
N GLU A 387 -0.31 -16.52 10.38
CA GLU A 387 0.42 -16.66 11.64
C GLU A 387 1.69 -17.52 11.45
N LEU A 388 2.85 -16.97 11.84
CA LEU A 388 4.13 -17.69 11.84
C LEU A 388 4.37 -18.45 13.15
N GLU A 389 3.84 -17.95 14.28
CA GLU A 389 4.09 -18.49 15.61
C GLU A 389 2.95 -19.38 16.12
N SER A 390 3.29 -20.52 16.72
CA SER A 390 2.41 -21.27 17.62
C SER A 390 2.86 -20.99 19.06
N SER A 391 2.51 -19.83 19.61
CA SER A 391 2.62 -19.48 21.04
C SER A 391 3.81 -20.09 21.82
N GLY A 392 5.01 -19.56 21.62
CA GLY A 392 6.22 -19.95 22.36
C GLY A 392 6.76 -18.85 23.28
N ASN A 393 5.92 -17.94 23.78
CA ASN A 393 6.40 -16.86 24.64
C ASN A 393 6.74 -17.40 26.04
N SER A 394 8.02 -17.40 26.39
CA SER A 394 8.52 -17.60 27.74
C SER A 394 7.80 -16.63 28.69
N LYS A 395 7.01 -17.17 29.63
CA LYS A 395 6.41 -16.37 30.70
C LYS A 395 7.54 -15.78 31.55
N VAL A 396 7.86 -14.51 31.32
CA VAL A 396 8.76 -13.75 32.18
C VAL A 396 8.06 -13.61 33.54
N SER A 397 8.53 -14.35 34.54
CA SER A 397 7.96 -14.32 35.89
C SER A 397 8.30 -13.05 36.68
N ARG A 398 9.30 -12.29 36.21
CA ARG A 398 9.78 -11.05 36.85
C ARG A 398 10.34 -10.09 35.81
N GLU A 399 9.65 -8.98 35.54
CA GLU A 399 10.16 -7.90 34.70
C GLU A 399 11.27 -7.16 35.45
N ARG A 400 12.53 -7.40 35.06
CA ARG A 400 13.70 -6.68 35.59
C ARG A 400 13.99 -5.39 34.83
N PHE A 401 13.48 -5.28 33.60
CA PHE A 401 13.60 -4.14 32.71
C PHE A 401 12.20 -3.82 32.16
N LYS A 402 11.93 -2.54 31.90
CA LYS A 402 10.69 -2.11 31.24
C LYS A 402 10.70 -2.66 29.81
N GLY A 403 10.03 -3.78 29.60
CA GLY A 403 9.85 -4.37 28.28
C GLY A 403 8.73 -3.68 27.51
N ASN A 404 8.64 -3.96 26.21
CA ASN A 404 7.43 -3.60 25.46
C ASN A 404 6.24 -4.30 26.14
N LYS A 405 5.26 -3.54 26.61
CA LYS A 405 3.96 -4.11 26.99
C LYS A 405 3.46 -4.86 25.75
N LYS A 406 3.08 -6.14 25.92
CA LYS A 406 2.61 -6.99 24.83
C LYS A 406 1.54 -6.22 24.04
N VAL A 407 1.95 -5.69 22.88
CA VAL A 407 1.03 -5.11 21.92
C VAL A 407 0.12 -6.26 21.51
N VAL A 408 -1.18 -5.98 21.51
CA VAL A 408 -2.23 -6.91 21.11
C VAL A 408 -1.76 -7.64 19.85
N LYS A 409 -1.77 -8.99 19.89
CA LYS A 409 -1.39 -9.82 18.74
C LYS A 409 -2.04 -9.22 17.49
N GLN A 410 -1.26 -8.96 16.44
CA GLN A 410 -1.83 -8.70 15.12
C GLN A 410 -2.85 -9.83 14.83
N ASP A 411 -4.08 -9.46 14.49
CA ASP A 411 -5.10 -10.38 13.97
C ASP A 411 -4.54 -11.01 12.68
N GLY A 412 -3.86 -12.15 12.84
CA GLY A 412 -3.28 -12.93 11.77
C GLY A 412 -4.23 -14.04 11.34
N ASN A 413 -4.16 -14.42 10.07
CA ASN A 413 -4.90 -15.56 9.54
C ASN A 413 -4.28 -16.86 10.06
N THR A 414 -5.11 -17.77 10.57
CA THR A 414 -4.63 -19.07 11.06
C THR A 414 -4.20 -19.99 9.92
N MET A 415 -3.32 -20.95 10.22
CA MET A 415 -2.89 -21.94 9.23
C MET A 415 -4.04 -22.91 8.87
N GLU A 416 -4.94 -23.13 9.81
CA GLU A 416 -6.15 -23.91 9.65
C GLU A 416 -7.10 -23.25 8.64
N SER A 417 -7.36 -21.95 8.77
CA SER A 417 -8.19 -21.20 7.83
C SER A 417 -7.59 -21.15 6.43
N LEU A 418 -6.26 -20.97 6.33
CA LEU A 418 -5.57 -21.09 5.05
C LEU A 418 -5.74 -22.49 4.44
N SER A 419 -5.58 -23.55 5.24
CA SER A 419 -5.73 -24.93 4.77
C SER A 419 -7.15 -25.22 4.26
N MET A 420 -8.17 -24.71 4.96
CA MET A 420 -9.58 -24.82 4.55
C MET A 420 -9.82 -24.09 3.23
N LEU A 421 -9.32 -22.86 3.09
CA LEU A 421 -9.41 -22.13 1.83
C LEU A 421 -8.74 -22.87 0.68
N LEU A 422 -7.49 -23.32 0.88
CA LEU A 422 -6.72 -24.09 -0.12
C LEU A 422 -7.47 -25.35 -0.55
N HIS A 423 -8.16 -26.01 0.38
CA HIS A 423 -8.96 -27.18 0.07
C HIS A 423 -10.14 -26.89 -0.85
N VAL A 424 -10.77 -25.71 -0.74
CA VAL A 424 -11.88 -25.27 -1.60
C VAL A 424 -11.35 -24.80 -2.96
N VAL A 425 -10.31 -23.96 -2.99
CA VAL A 425 -9.86 -23.30 -4.23
C VAL A 425 -9.07 -24.22 -5.16
N LYS A 426 -8.57 -25.37 -4.68
CA LYS A 426 -7.84 -26.35 -5.50
C LYS A 426 -8.69 -26.86 -6.67
N ASP A 427 -9.99 -27.05 -6.47
CA ASP A 427 -10.90 -27.60 -7.48
C ASP A 427 -11.08 -26.63 -8.65
N PHE A 428 -10.83 -25.34 -8.38
CA PHE A 428 -10.88 -24.25 -9.35
C PHE A 428 -9.50 -23.89 -9.93
N LYS A 429 -8.44 -24.59 -9.49
CA LYS A 429 -7.03 -24.45 -9.91
C LYS A 429 -6.47 -23.04 -9.69
N ILE A 430 -6.88 -22.38 -8.61
CA ILE A 430 -6.44 -21.03 -8.26
C ILE A 430 -5.14 -21.12 -7.45
N GLN A 431 -4.07 -20.49 -7.95
CA GLN A 431 -2.80 -20.43 -7.22
C GLN A 431 -2.84 -19.32 -6.16
N VAL A 432 -2.70 -19.68 -4.90
CA VAL A 432 -2.78 -18.79 -3.74
C VAL A 432 -1.40 -18.41 -3.23
N PHE A 433 -1.07 -17.13 -3.38
CA PHE A 433 0.08 -16.49 -2.77
C PHE A 433 -0.27 -16.11 -1.35
N PHE A 434 0.49 -16.62 -0.37
CA PHE A 434 0.31 -16.23 1.02
C PHE A 434 1.60 -15.76 1.65
N SER A 435 1.50 -14.83 2.58
CA SER A 435 2.65 -14.30 3.32
C SER A 435 2.38 -14.35 4.80
N PHE A 436 3.45 -14.45 5.59
CA PHE A 436 3.33 -14.44 7.03
C PHE A 436 3.06 -13.04 7.57
N VAL A 437 2.59 -12.97 8.82
CA VAL A 437 2.39 -11.71 9.57
C VAL A 437 3.59 -10.76 9.38
N THR A 438 3.27 -9.52 9.06
CA THR A 438 4.22 -8.43 8.87
C THR A 438 4.89 -8.06 10.20
N GLY A 439 6.22 -8.07 10.21
CA GLY A 439 6.99 -7.66 11.38
C GLY A 439 8.48 -7.85 11.17
N GLU A 440 9.28 -7.44 12.16
CA GLU A 440 10.75 -7.53 12.10
C GLU A 440 11.25 -8.94 11.78
N GLU A 441 10.58 -9.97 12.32
CA GLU A 441 10.92 -11.39 12.10
C GLU A 441 10.63 -11.91 10.70
N THR A 442 9.94 -11.13 9.86
CA THR A 442 9.59 -11.53 8.49
C THR A 442 10.26 -10.67 7.42
N THR A 443 11.23 -9.85 7.78
CA THR A 443 11.95 -8.93 6.87
C THR A 443 13.16 -9.57 6.18
N PHE A 444 13.70 -8.88 5.17
CA PHE A 444 14.99 -9.20 4.55
C PHE A 444 16.15 -9.29 5.57
N ASN A 445 16.20 -8.36 6.52
CA ASN A 445 17.24 -8.34 7.57
C ASN A 445 17.20 -9.60 8.43
N TYR A 446 16.00 -10.01 8.84
CA TYR A 446 15.84 -11.21 9.65
C TYR A 446 16.13 -12.48 8.85
N MET A 447 15.63 -12.58 7.62
CA MET A 447 15.91 -13.73 6.76
C MET A 447 17.40 -13.86 6.43
N ALA A 448 18.12 -12.74 6.26
CA ALA A 448 19.56 -12.75 6.02
C ALA A 448 20.38 -13.30 7.19
N THR A 449 19.84 -13.26 8.42
CA THR A 449 20.52 -13.74 9.63
C THR A 449 20.01 -15.08 10.11
N SER A 450 18.69 -15.30 10.09
CA SER A 450 18.02 -16.50 10.63
C SER A 450 17.72 -17.58 9.59
N GLY A 451 17.83 -17.26 8.30
CA GLY A 451 17.55 -18.20 7.21
C GLY A 451 16.05 -18.45 6.98
N ILE A 452 15.74 -19.56 6.30
CA ILE A 452 14.39 -19.88 5.83
C ILE A 452 13.71 -21.05 6.55
N ASP A 453 14.42 -21.75 7.45
CA ASP A 453 13.93 -23.00 8.03
C ASP A 453 12.62 -22.81 8.84
N LYS A 454 12.48 -21.68 9.57
CA LYS A 454 11.24 -21.33 10.31
C LYS A 454 10.00 -21.34 9.41
N TYR A 455 10.12 -20.85 8.17
CA TYR A 455 9.02 -20.81 7.21
C TYR A 455 8.69 -22.21 6.66
N ILE A 456 9.71 -23.01 6.38
CA ILE A 456 9.55 -24.39 5.89
C ILE A 456 8.83 -25.24 6.94
N ASP A 457 9.30 -25.17 8.19
CA ASP A 457 8.73 -25.93 9.30
C ASP A 457 7.26 -25.58 9.51
N LYS A 458 6.92 -24.29 9.46
CA LYS A 458 5.55 -23.81 9.59
C LYS A 458 4.65 -24.24 8.42
N CYS A 459 5.19 -24.33 7.21
CA CYS A 459 4.44 -24.79 6.02
C CYS A 459 4.31 -26.31 5.92
N SER A 460 4.99 -27.10 6.77
CA SER A 460 5.00 -28.57 6.67
C SER A 460 3.60 -29.20 6.66
N VAL A 461 2.62 -28.58 7.32
CA VAL A 461 1.21 -29.03 7.37
C VAL A 461 0.49 -28.91 6.03
N LEU A 462 0.97 -28.04 5.14
CA LEU A 462 0.41 -27.77 3.82
C LEU A 462 1.05 -28.62 2.70
N VAL A 463 2.15 -29.32 3.00
CA VAL A 463 2.89 -30.13 2.01
C VAL A 463 2.29 -31.53 1.92
N ARG A 464 2.40 -32.18 0.75
CA ARG A 464 1.87 -33.53 0.45
C ARG A 464 0.35 -33.63 0.54
N LYS A 465 -0.32 -32.50 0.34
CA LYS A 465 -1.78 -32.37 0.18
C LYS A 465 -2.11 -32.17 -1.29
N GLU A 466 -3.32 -32.53 -1.71
CA GLU A 466 -3.79 -32.31 -3.09
C GLU A 466 -3.72 -30.84 -3.49
N TYR A 467 -3.94 -29.92 -2.54
CA TYR A 467 -3.86 -28.48 -2.79
C TYR A 467 -2.42 -27.90 -2.76
N SER A 468 -1.39 -28.70 -2.46
CA SER A 468 -0.02 -28.17 -2.25
C SER A 468 0.51 -27.45 -3.49
N GLU A 469 0.13 -27.91 -4.68
CA GLU A 469 0.56 -27.31 -5.95
C GLU A 469 0.03 -25.90 -6.17
N PHE A 470 -1.02 -25.52 -5.45
CA PHE A 470 -1.66 -24.21 -5.51
C PHE A 470 -1.24 -23.30 -4.35
N ALA A 471 -0.53 -23.82 -3.34
CA ALA A 471 -0.08 -23.03 -2.20
C ALA A 471 1.31 -22.45 -2.43
N ILE A 472 1.46 -21.12 -2.36
CA ILE A 472 2.72 -20.42 -2.65
C ILE A 472 3.10 -19.51 -1.47
N PRO A 473 3.99 -19.95 -0.56
CA PRO A 473 4.50 -19.09 0.51
C PRO A 473 5.45 -18.03 -0.07
N CYS A 474 5.20 -16.76 0.25
CA CYS A 474 5.96 -15.61 -0.23
C CYS A 474 6.81 -15.04 0.91
N ILE A 475 8.12 -14.93 0.69
CA ILE A 475 9.09 -14.46 1.67
C ILE A 475 10.24 -13.66 1.02
N PRO A 476 10.92 -12.78 1.77
CA PRO A 476 10.44 -12.14 3.00
C PRO A 476 9.43 -11.01 2.70
N ASN A 477 8.81 -10.48 3.75
CA ASN A 477 8.01 -9.26 3.69
C ASN A 477 8.89 -8.02 3.50
N PHE A 478 8.29 -6.94 3.01
CA PHE A 478 8.98 -5.70 2.66
C PHE A 478 8.89 -4.67 3.76
N THR A 479 9.97 -3.92 3.99
CA THR A 479 10.08 -2.86 4.99
C THR A 479 9.89 -1.49 4.34
N ILE A 480 8.85 -0.78 4.75
CA ILE A 480 8.60 0.61 4.36
C ILE A 480 9.26 1.55 5.35
N ILE A 481 9.02 1.36 6.65
CA ILE A 481 9.67 2.09 7.74
C ILE A 481 10.30 1.07 8.70
N PRO A 482 11.64 1.03 8.86
CA PRO A 482 12.30 0.19 9.86
C PRO A 482 11.96 0.66 11.27
N LYS A 483 11.78 -0.26 12.24
CA LYS A 483 11.47 0.12 13.62
C LYS A 483 12.59 0.94 14.30
N ASP A 484 13.84 0.72 13.91
CA ASP A 484 15.00 1.44 14.45
C ASP A 484 15.16 2.86 13.87
N LYS A 485 14.45 3.17 12.77
CA LYS A 485 14.51 4.46 12.08
C LYS A 485 13.17 5.18 12.00
N SER A 486 12.27 4.88 12.93
CA SER A 486 10.88 5.33 12.90
C SER A 486 10.56 6.50 13.85
N GLY A 487 11.59 7.11 14.43
CA GLY A 487 11.45 8.24 15.34
C GLY A 487 11.11 9.52 14.56
N VAL A 488 9.99 10.15 14.92
CA VAL A 488 9.56 11.46 14.43
C VAL A 488 9.76 12.49 15.53
N VAL A 489 10.45 13.58 15.23
CA VAL A 489 10.58 14.69 16.18
C VAL A 489 9.39 15.61 15.99
N ILE A 490 8.61 15.82 17.06
CA ILE A 490 7.43 16.70 17.02
C ILE A 490 7.88 18.14 17.28
N ASP A 491 8.38 18.38 18.49
CA ASP A 491 8.99 19.65 18.93
C ASP A 491 9.69 19.43 20.28
N SER A 492 10.27 20.47 20.85
CA SER A 492 10.81 20.48 22.22
C SER A 492 9.92 21.26 23.18
N LYS A 493 9.98 20.91 24.47
CA LYS A 493 9.31 21.68 25.53
C LYS A 493 9.83 23.11 25.61
N MET A 494 8.94 24.01 25.99
CA MET A 494 9.31 25.38 26.35
C MET A 494 9.64 25.48 27.83
N LEU A 495 10.68 26.24 28.13
CA LEU A 495 11.14 26.55 29.47
C LEU A 495 11.08 28.06 29.70
N GLN A 496 10.59 28.44 30.86
CA GLN A 496 10.75 29.79 31.39
C GLN A 496 12.13 29.90 32.03
N THR A 497 12.88 30.92 31.65
CA THR A 497 14.19 31.26 32.21
C THR A 497 14.21 32.69 32.72
N GLU A 498 15.25 33.03 33.48
CA GLU A 498 15.44 34.38 34.02
C GLU A 498 15.55 35.46 32.92
N GLU A 499 15.97 35.07 31.70
CA GLU A 499 16.12 35.94 30.52
C GLU A 499 14.93 35.84 29.53
N GLY A 500 13.80 35.23 29.92
CA GLY A 500 12.61 35.05 29.07
C GLY A 500 12.29 33.59 28.73
N VAL A 501 11.66 33.33 27.59
CA VAL A 501 11.22 31.99 27.17
C VAL A 501 12.15 31.39 26.13
N LYS A 502 12.59 30.15 26.33
CA LYS A 502 13.40 29.41 25.35
C LYS A 502 12.88 28.00 25.10
N ILE A 503 13.16 27.50 23.90
CA ILE A 503 12.96 26.10 23.57
C ILE A 503 14.09 25.28 24.20
N SER A 504 13.75 24.20 24.92
CA SER A 504 14.75 23.32 25.51
C SER A 504 15.58 22.60 24.45
N GLN A 505 16.89 22.55 24.68
CA GLN A 505 17.86 21.76 23.88
C GLN A 505 18.22 20.45 24.58
N GLU A 506 17.69 20.21 25.79
CA GLU A 506 17.96 18.99 26.53
C GLU A 506 17.30 17.80 25.85
N LYS A 507 18.03 16.68 25.76
CA LYS A 507 17.54 15.47 25.08
C LYS A 507 16.25 14.92 25.68
N GLU A 508 16.03 15.16 26.98
CA GLU A 508 14.85 14.69 27.72
C GLU A 508 13.58 15.49 27.37
N ASP A 509 13.74 16.72 26.89
CA ASP A 509 12.65 17.63 26.57
C ASP A 509 12.21 17.59 25.10
N ILE A 510 12.92 16.81 24.26
CA ILE A 510 12.56 16.58 22.86
C ILE A 510 11.41 15.57 22.82
N LEU A 511 10.22 16.02 22.42
CA LEU A 511 9.08 15.13 22.23
C LEU A 511 9.21 14.38 20.90
N LYS A 512 9.47 13.07 21.01
CA LYS A 512 9.49 12.14 19.87
C LYS A 512 8.28 11.22 19.87
N LEU A 513 7.74 10.95 18.69
CA LEU A 513 6.79 9.89 18.41
C LEU A 513 7.52 8.74 17.71
N TRP A 514 7.20 7.50 18.04
CA TRP A 514 7.81 6.33 17.43
C TRP A 514 6.75 5.59 16.63
N ILE A 515 6.89 5.59 15.31
CA ILE A 515 6.03 4.78 14.45
C ILE A 515 6.50 3.33 14.64
N GLU A 516 5.64 2.41 15.07
CA GLU A 516 6.02 1.01 15.02
C GLU A 516 6.27 0.63 13.55
N GLY A 517 7.41 0.00 13.24
CA GLY A 517 7.84 -0.25 11.85
C GLY A 517 6.69 -0.71 10.94
N VAL A 518 6.67 -0.20 9.71
CA VAL A 518 5.58 -0.37 8.73
C VAL A 518 6.07 -1.28 7.61
N TYR A 519 5.29 -2.31 7.30
CA TYR A 519 5.67 -3.35 6.34
C TYR A 519 4.59 -3.63 5.30
N VAL A 520 4.98 -4.33 4.24
CA VAL A 520 4.05 -4.84 3.22
C VAL A 520 4.23 -6.35 3.09
N GLY A 521 3.11 -7.08 3.09
CA GLY A 521 3.07 -8.52 2.91
C GLY A 521 3.61 -8.93 1.53
N ALA A 522 4.50 -9.92 1.52
CA ALA A 522 5.17 -10.41 0.31
C ALA A 522 4.19 -10.96 -0.74
N SER A 523 3.03 -11.48 -0.29
CA SER A 523 2.01 -12.08 -1.14
C SER A 523 1.40 -11.09 -2.14
N TYR A 524 1.22 -9.83 -1.73
CA TYR A 524 0.73 -8.76 -2.62
C TYR A 524 1.68 -8.49 -3.79
N VAL A 525 2.98 -8.35 -3.48
CA VAL A 525 4.01 -8.09 -4.50
C VAL A 525 4.20 -9.31 -5.40
N ALA A 526 4.19 -10.52 -4.83
CA ALA A 526 4.34 -11.76 -5.59
C ALA A 526 3.18 -11.98 -6.56
N ALA A 527 1.94 -11.89 -6.09
CA ALA A 527 0.77 -11.99 -6.94
C ALA A 527 0.73 -10.85 -7.98
N GLY A 528 1.14 -9.63 -7.60
CA GLY A 528 1.19 -8.47 -8.49
C GLY A 528 2.16 -8.66 -9.65
N ILE A 529 3.40 -9.10 -9.37
CA ILE A 529 4.40 -9.31 -10.44
C ILE A 529 4.02 -10.49 -11.33
N VAL A 530 3.47 -11.55 -10.75
CA VAL A 530 2.97 -12.72 -11.48
C VAL A 530 1.82 -12.33 -12.41
N ALA A 531 0.87 -11.54 -11.91
CA ALA A 531 -0.24 -10.98 -12.69
C ALA A 531 0.24 -10.02 -13.78
N ALA A 532 1.28 -9.22 -13.52
CA ALA A 532 1.82 -8.27 -14.48
C ALA A 532 2.47 -8.97 -15.68
N TYR A 533 3.32 -9.97 -15.45
CA TYR A 533 4.01 -10.66 -16.54
C TYR A 533 3.11 -11.60 -17.36
N GLN A 534 1.86 -11.82 -16.96
CA GLN A 534 0.87 -12.46 -17.83
C GLN A 534 0.55 -11.60 -19.06
N CYS A 535 0.69 -10.27 -18.93
CA CYS A 535 0.43 -9.34 -20.02
C CYS A 535 1.57 -9.36 -21.06
N PRO A 536 1.26 -9.61 -22.34
CA PRO A 536 2.27 -9.55 -23.39
C PRO A 536 2.92 -8.18 -23.54
N GLU A 537 2.13 -7.10 -23.41
CA GLU A 537 2.65 -5.73 -23.53
C GLU A 537 3.59 -5.37 -22.37
N TYR A 538 3.39 -5.93 -21.18
CA TYR A 538 4.34 -5.78 -20.07
C TYR A 538 5.67 -6.49 -20.37
N LEU A 539 5.62 -7.75 -20.83
CA LEU A 539 6.82 -8.49 -21.22
C LEU A 539 7.57 -7.80 -22.38
N ARG A 540 6.87 -7.14 -23.30
CA ARG A 540 7.49 -6.42 -24.43
C ARG A 540 8.35 -5.23 -24.02
N GLU A 541 8.18 -4.69 -22.81
CA GLU A 541 9.06 -3.61 -22.32
C GLU A 541 10.48 -4.11 -22.06
N SER A 542 10.61 -5.36 -21.58
CA SER A 542 11.91 -5.95 -21.23
C SER A 542 12.42 -7.00 -22.22
N PHE A 543 11.55 -7.54 -23.09
CA PHE A 543 11.87 -8.61 -24.03
C PHE A 543 11.48 -8.26 -25.47
N ARG A 544 12.41 -8.50 -26.41
CA ARG A 544 12.19 -8.19 -27.83
C ARG A 544 11.33 -9.25 -28.55
N ASN A 545 11.43 -10.50 -28.14
CA ASN A 545 10.76 -11.66 -28.75
C ASN A 545 9.54 -12.10 -27.93
N VAL A 546 8.49 -11.28 -27.93
CA VAL A 546 7.21 -11.59 -27.25
C VAL A 546 6.08 -11.57 -28.27
N SER A 547 5.28 -12.64 -28.28
CA SER A 547 4.08 -12.75 -29.11
C SER A 547 2.92 -11.98 -28.47
N ARG A 548 2.07 -11.32 -29.27
CA ARG A 548 0.84 -10.69 -28.76
C ARG A 548 -0.31 -11.67 -28.57
N ASP A 549 -0.21 -12.84 -29.16
CA ASP A 549 -1.30 -13.82 -29.21
C ASP A 549 -1.36 -14.71 -27.97
N TYR A 550 -0.27 -14.76 -27.19
CA TYR A 550 -0.15 -15.65 -26.03
C TYR A 550 0.06 -14.87 -24.73
N PRO A 551 -0.60 -15.27 -23.63
CA PRO A 551 -0.29 -14.73 -22.32
C PRO A 551 1.05 -15.27 -21.80
N GLY A 552 1.61 -14.62 -20.78
CA GLY A 552 2.82 -15.04 -20.08
C GLY A 552 2.67 -16.26 -19.15
N VAL A 553 1.78 -17.21 -19.45
CA VAL A 553 1.48 -18.36 -18.58
C VAL A 553 2.64 -19.36 -18.44
N ARG A 554 3.46 -19.49 -19.50
CA ARG A 554 4.65 -20.36 -19.54
C ARG A 554 5.93 -19.62 -19.16
N PHE A 555 5.86 -18.30 -18.94
CA PHE A 555 7.01 -17.49 -18.60
C PHE A 555 7.61 -17.95 -17.27
N ASP A 556 8.84 -18.42 -17.32
CA ASP A 556 9.61 -18.81 -16.14
C ASP A 556 10.49 -17.64 -15.70
N ILE A 557 10.12 -17.00 -14.59
CA ILE A 557 10.88 -15.88 -14.03
C ILE A 557 12.26 -16.30 -13.53
N GLU A 558 12.47 -17.58 -13.20
CA GLU A 558 13.77 -18.11 -12.77
C GLU A 558 14.71 -18.43 -13.94
N ALA A 559 14.22 -18.45 -15.18
CA ALA A 559 15.02 -18.85 -16.34
C ALA A 559 15.99 -17.76 -16.79
N GLY A 560 17.28 -18.09 -16.82
CA GLY A 560 18.34 -17.18 -17.29
C GLY A 560 18.31 -15.83 -16.57
N ASP A 561 18.29 -14.74 -17.34
CA ASP A 561 18.24 -13.36 -16.81
C ASP A 561 16.81 -12.81 -16.64
N ASN A 562 15.79 -13.67 -16.66
CA ASN A 562 14.39 -13.20 -16.64
C ASN A 562 14.04 -12.42 -15.37
N SER A 563 14.53 -12.86 -14.21
CA SER A 563 14.36 -12.18 -12.92
C SER A 563 15.05 -10.83 -12.85
N LEU A 564 16.10 -10.63 -13.65
CA LEU A 564 16.85 -9.37 -13.76
C LEU A 564 16.18 -8.38 -14.72
N LYS A 565 15.40 -8.89 -15.68
CA LYS A 565 14.59 -8.10 -16.63
C LYS A 565 13.20 -7.78 -16.11
N THR A 566 12.65 -8.66 -15.28
CA THR A 566 11.30 -8.58 -14.70
C THR A 566 11.44 -8.36 -13.20
N VAL A 567 11.82 -7.13 -12.84
CA VAL A 567 12.07 -6.73 -11.45
C VAL A 567 10.79 -6.21 -10.81
N THR A 568 10.70 -6.29 -9.48
CA THR A 568 9.61 -5.65 -8.74
C THR A 568 9.73 -4.12 -8.78
N THR A 569 8.70 -3.39 -8.36
CA THR A 569 8.79 -1.94 -8.13
C THR A 569 9.36 -1.56 -6.76
N MET A 570 9.74 -2.56 -5.96
CA MET A 570 10.29 -2.36 -4.62
C MET A 570 11.77 -2.02 -4.70
N ALA A 571 12.18 -0.99 -3.96
CA ALA A 571 13.58 -0.63 -3.79
C ALA A 571 14.32 -1.65 -2.93
N LYS A 572 15.64 -1.76 -3.13
CA LYS A 572 16.49 -2.61 -2.28
C LYS A 572 16.38 -2.27 -0.80
N GLU A 573 16.51 -3.29 0.03
CA GLU A 573 16.47 -3.16 1.50
C GLU A 573 17.83 -3.43 2.12
N ILE A 574 18.54 -4.45 1.62
CA ILE A 574 19.85 -4.88 2.08
C ILE A 574 20.82 -5.01 0.90
N SER A 575 22.11 -5.20 1.18
CA SER A 575 23.14 -5.41 0.15
C SER A 575 23.09 -6.78 -0.54
N GLY A 576 22.43 -7.76 0.10
CA GLY A 576 22.27 -9.13 -0.39
C GLY A 576 22.31 -10.16 0.74
N PHE A 577 21.94 -11.38 0.43
CA PHE A 577 22.13 -12.56 1.27
C PHE A 577 23.57 -13.07 1.20
N THR A 578 24.03 -13.64 2.31
CA THR A 578 25.29 -14.37 2.35
C THR A 578 25.22 -15.65 1.51
N ASN A 579 26.38 -16.17 1.09
CA ASN A 579 26.43 -17.40 0.30
C ASN A 579 25.80 -18.59 1.03
N SER A 580 25.95 -18.69 2.35
CA SER A 580 25.31 -19.75 3.14
C SER A 580 23.78 -19.73 3.07
N ILE A 581 23.18 -18.53 3.10
CA ILE A 581 21.73 -18.38 2.95
C ILE A 581 21.29 -18.72 1.52
N LYS A 582 22.03 -18.25 0.50
CA LYS A 582 21.76 -18.59 -0.91
C LYS A 582 21.82 -20.09 -1.17
N ASP A 583 22.85 -20.77 -0.64
CA ASP A 583 23.02 -22.21 -0.75
C ASP A 583 21.88 -22.95 -0.06
N SER A 584 21.43 -22.46 1.11
CA SER A 584 20.25 -23.02 1.79
C SER A 584 18.98 -22.88 0.96
N ILE A 585 18.72 -21.70 0.39
CA ILE A 585 17.56 -21.46 -0.48
C ILE A 585 17.62 -22.36 -1.72
N ASN A 586 18.77 -22.47 -2.38
CA ASN A 586 18.94 -23.30 -3.56
C ASN A 586 18.79 -24.79 -3.27
N ARG A 587 19.30 -25.27 -2.13
CA ARG A 587 19.17 -26.66 -1.71
C ARG A 587 17.72 -27.04 -1.37
N LYS A 588 16.97 -26.12 -0.75
CA LYS A 588 15.59 -26.37 -0.31
C LYS A 588 14.57 -26.11 -1.44
N ASN A 589 14.88 -25.22 -2.38
CA ASN A 589 13.98 -24.76 -3.45
C ASN A 589 12.60 -24.37 -2.92
N PHE A 590 12.51 -23.68 -1.78
CA PHE A 590 11.23 -23.43 -1.10
C PHE A 590 10.64 -22.05 -1.42
N GLY A 591 9.37 -22.03 -1.82
CA GLY A 591 8.52 -20.85 -1.87
C GLY A 591 8.85 -19.82 -2.97
N PHE A 592 8.14 -18.70 -2.90
CA PHE A 592 8.39 -17.50 -3.69
C PHE A 592 9.32 -16.58 -2.90
N VAL A 593 10.60 -16.57 -3.27
CA VAL A 593 11.66 -15.89 -2.53
C VAL A 593 12.08 -14.63 -3.25
N PHE A 594 11.96 -13.49 -2.59
CA PHE A 594 12.52 -12.22 -3.07
C PHE A 594 13.98 -12.05 -2.66
N SER A 595 14.70 -11.25 -3.44
CA SER A 595 16.13 -11.03 -3.29
C SER A 595 16.50 -9.56 -3.51
N SER A 596 17.27 -9.02 -2.57
CA SER A 596 17.78 -7.65 -2.58
C SER A 596 19.24 -7.57 -3.08
N GLU A 597 19.66 -8.53 -3.89
CA GLU A 597 21.05 -8.67 -4.33
C GLU A 597 21.55 -7.52 -5.21
N ASN A 598 22.86 -7.24 -5.10
CA ASN A 598 23.59 -6.45 -6.09
C ASN A 598 23.80 -7.26 -7.35
N ALA A 599 22.99 -6.96 -8.37
CA ALA A 599 23.05 -7.57 -9.69
C ALA A 599 23.23 -6.49 -10.76
N GLN A 600 23.90 -6.87 -11.84
CA GLN A 600 24.05 -6.05 -13.04
C GLN A 600 23.49 -6.81 -14.23
N LEU A 601 22.78 -6.08 -15.10
CA LEU A 601 22.32 -6.59 -16.39
C LEU A 601 22.85 -5.67 -17.47
N GLN A 602 23.65 -6.22 -18.40
CA GLN A 602 24.24 -5.47 -19.52
C GLN A 602 25.01 -4.20 -19.07
N GLY A 603 25.71 -4.29 -17.93
CA GLY A 603 26.49 -3.18 -17.37
C GLY A 603 25.68 -2.12 -16.62
N GLN A 604 24.36 -2.32 -16.45
CA GLN A 604 23.51 -1.46 -15.62
C GLN A 604 23.20 -2.12 -14.28
N ASP A 605 23.34 -1.36 -13.20
CA ASP A 605 22.98 -1.81 -11.85
C ASP A 605 21.47 -1.97 -11.69
N ILE A 606 21.06 -3.12 -11.21
CA ILE A 606 19.67 -3.35 -10.81
C ILE A 606 19.51 -2.83 -9.39
N ARG A 607 18.71 -1.78 -9.22
CA ARG A 607 18.45 -1.14 -7.91
C ARG A 607 17.13 -1.55 -7.27
N ARG A 608 16.46 -2.55 -7.84
CA ARG A 608 15.16 -3.06 -7.38
C ARG A 608 15.28 -4.48 -6.86
N ILE A 609 14.32 -4.88 -6.05
CA ILE A 609 14.20 -6.25 -5.56
C ILE A 609 13.79 -7.18 -6.70
N THR A 610 14.44 -8.33 -6.77
CA THR A 610 14.24 -9.36 -7.80
C THR A 610 13.58 -10.59 -7.21
N VAL A 611 13.06 -11.46 -8.07
CA VAL A 611 12.55 -12.78 -7.67
C VAL A 611 13.68 -13.79 -7.81
N TYR A 612 14.04 -14.45 -6.71
CA TYR A 612 15.11 -15.44 -6.66
C TYR A 612 14.61 -16.87 -6.88
N LYS A 613 13.44 -17.20 -6.31
CA LYS A 613 12.73 -18.47 -6.51
C LYS A 613 11.23 -18.21 -6.64
N ALA A 614 10.54 -19.02 -7.42
CA ALA A 614 9.11 -18.97 -7.67
C ALA A 614 8.54 -20.40 -7.62
N ARG A 615 8.40 -20.94 -6.40
CA ARG A 615 8.03 -22.33 -6.13
C ARG A 615 6.72 -22.45 -5.34
N SER A 616 5.90 -23.44 -5.68
CA SER A 616 4.72 -23.82 -4.86
C SER A 616 5.10 -24.84 -3.79
N LEU A 617 4.14 -25.34 -3.02
CA LEU A 617 4.36 -26.44 -2.07
C LEU A 617 4.22 -27.83 -2.69
N ALA A 618 4.05 -27.94 -4.02
CA ALA A 618 4.16 -29.22 -4.72
C ALA A 618 5.59 -29.76 -4.64
N MET A 619 5.75 -31.00 -4.19
CA MET A 619 7.05 -31.66 -4.19
C MET A 619 7.33 -32.28 -5.57
N ALA A 620 8.55 -32.09 -6.05
CA ALA A 620 9.15 -32.77 -7.18
C ALA A 620 10.38 -33.57 -6.69
N GLU A 621 11.04 -34.32 -7.58
CA GLU A 621 12.24 -35.10 -7.24
C GLU A 621 13.38 -34.20 -6.66
N ASP A 622 13.50 -32.97 -7.17
CA ASP A 622 14.56 -32.01 -6.82
C ASP A 622 14.12 -30.90 -5.82
N GLY A 623 13.07 -31.13 -5.03
CA GLY A 623 12.56 -30.18 -4.03
C GLY A 623 11.13 -29.73 -4.33
N PHE A 624 10.88 -28.43 -4.43
CA PHE A 624 9.55 -27.92 -4.79
C PHE A 624 9.45 -27.47 -6.25
N ASP A 625 8.25 -27.59 -6.81
CA ASP A 625 8.01 -27.36 -8.22
C ASP A 625 7.80 -25.88 -8.56
N SER A 626 8.13 -25.50 -9.80
CA SER A 626 7.98 -24.14 -10.31
C SER A 626 6.51 -23.79 -10.57
N ILE A 627 6.09 -22.60 -10.14
CA ILE A 627 4.69 -22.16 -10.25
C ILE A 627 4.18 -22.08 -11.70
N TYR A 628 5.07 -21.77 -12.66
CA TYR A 628 4.69 -21.66 -14.07
C TYR A 628 4.20 -23.00 -14.63
N LYS A 629 4.68 -24.14 -14.11
CA LYS A 629 4.26 -25.47 -14.60
C LYS A 629 2.80 -25.72 -14.28
N THR A 630 2.36 -25.39 -13.06
CA THR A 630 0.93 -25.45 -12.69
C THR A 630 0.11 -24.44 -13.49
N LEU A 631 0.64 -23.23 -13.72
CA LEU A 631 -0.05 -22.18 -14.47
C LEU A 631 -0.29 -22.58 -15.93
N VAL A 632 0.75 -23.01 -16.64
CA VAL A 632 0.65 -23.42 -18.06
C VAL A 632 -0.19 -24.69 -18.20
N SER A 633 -0.09 -25.64 -17.27
CA SER A 633 -0.93 -26.85 -17.26
C SER A 633 -2.42 -26.49 -17.16
N THR A 634 -2.76 -25.58 -16.23
CA THR A 634 -4.13 -25.07 -16.06
C THR A 634 -4.63 -24.35 -17.31
N TYR A 635 -3.76 -23.55 -17.96
CA TYR A 635 -4.09 -22.89 -19.21
C TYR A 635 -4.35 -23.87 -20.36
N ILE A 636 -3.48 -24.87 -20.52
CA ILE A 636 -3.63 -25.92 -21.54
C ILE A 636 -4.93 -26.68 -21.33
N GLU A 637 -5.24 -27.08 -20.10
CA GLU A 637 -6.48 -27.80 -19.79
C GLU A 637 -7.73 -26.98 -20.09
N ARG A 638 -7.75 -25.68 -19.75
CA ARG A 638 -8.88 -24.78 -20.07
C ARG A 638 -9.07 -24.60 -21.57
N ILE A 639 -7.98 -24.41 -22.32
CA ILE A 639 -8.03 -24.34 -23.79
C ILE A 639 -8.48 -25.67 -24.39
N LEU A 640 -7.99 -26.80 -23.86
CA LEU A 640 -8.40 -28.13 -24.30
C LEU A 640 -9.89 -28.33 -24.08
N ARG A 641 -10.40 -28.04 -22.87
CA ARG A 641 -11.82 -28.13 -22.54
C ARG A 641 -12.70 -27.36 -23.54
N PHE A 642 -12.32 -26.12 -23.83
CA PHE A 642 -13.04 -25.27 -24.79
C PHE A 642 -12.98 -25.81 -26.23
N GLN A 643 -11.77 -26.06 -26.75
CA GLN A 643 -11.59 -26.52 -28.13
C GLN A 643 -12.20 -27.90 -28.39
N THR A 644 -12.35 -28.71 -27.33
CA THR A 644 -12.92 -30.05 -27.44
C THR A 644 -14.41 -30.14 -27.11
N ASN A 645 -15.05 -29.03 -26.72
CA ASN A 645 -16.41 -28.98 -26.20
C ASN A 645 -16.63 -29.96 -25.03
N ASP A 646 -15.90 -29.72 -23.93
CA ASP A 646 -15.89 -30.55 -22.72
C ASP A 646 -15.37 -31.97 -22.97
N PHE A 647 -14.13 -32.05 -23.47
CA PHE A 647 -13.33 -33.28 -23.56
C PHE A 647 -13.97 -34.39 -24.40
N LYS A 648 -14.61 -34.04 -25.53
CA LYS A 648 -15.10 -35.03 -26.50
C LYS A 648 -13.94 -35.74 -27.18
N GLN A 649 -13.98 -37.08 -27.19
CA GLN A 649 -12.90 -37.95 -27.67
C GLN A 649 -12.37 -37.57 -29.06
N ASP A 650 -13.25 -37.44 -30.06
CA ASP A 650 -12.85 -37.11 -31.44
C ASP A 650 -12.12 -35.76 -31.54
N ASN A 651 -12.55 -34.78 -30.72
CA ASN A 651 -11.94 -33.47 -30.70
C ASN A 651 -10.60 -33.47 -29.97
N ILE A 652 -10.43 -34.31 -28.95
CA ILE A 652 -9.12 -34.52 -28.28
C ILE A 652 -8.11 -35.04 -29.31
N VAL A 653 -8.48 -36.08 -30.08
CA VAL A 653 -7.61 -36.61 -31.14
C VAL A 653 -7.25 -35.52 -32.17
N LYS A 654 -8.23 -34.69 -32.56
CA LYS A 654 -7.99 -33.56 -33.46
C LYS A 654 -7.05 -32.50 -32.85
N PHE A 655 -7.21 -32.20 -31.56
CA PHE A 655 -6.42 -31.21 -30.82
C PHE A 655 -4.92 -31.56 -30.85
N PHE A 656 -4.60 -32.84 -30.61
CA PHE A 656 -3.24 -33.36 -30.57
C PHE A 656 -2.70 -33.86 -31.93
N SER A 657 -3.49 -33.77 -33.00
CA SER A 657 -3.07 -34.21 -34.34
C SER A 657 -1.95 -33.35 -34.94
N ASN A 658 -1.21 -33.91 -35.89
CA ASN A 658 -0.16 -33.21 -36.65
C ASN A 658 -0.72 -32.29 -37.76
N ASN A 659 -2.03 -32.07 -37.80
CA ASN A 659 -2.63 -31.17 -38.78
C ASN A 659 -2.20 -29.72 -38.47
N PRO A 660 -1.74 -28.92 -39.46
CA PRO A 660 -1.34 -27.52 -39.22
C PRO A 660 -2.41 -26.64 -38.55
N SER A 661 -3.70 -27.00 -38.67
CA SER A 661 -4.82 -26.30 -38.04
C SER A 661 -5.07 -26.70 -36.58
N SER A 662 -4.44 -27.77 -36.08
CA SER A 662 -4.60 -28.25 -34.70
C SER A 662 -3.99 -27.26 -33.70
N GLN A 663 -4.49 -27.26 -32.46
CA GLN A 663 -3.98 -26.35 -31.44
C GLN A 663 -2.54 -26.69 -31.05
N LYS A 664 -2.20 -28.00 -30.94
CA LYS A 664 -0.82 -28.44 -30.69
C LYS A 664 0.12 -27.95 -31.78
N SER A 665 -0.23 -28.11 -33.06
CA SER A 665 0.62 -27.66 -34.17
C SER A 665 0.79 -26.15 -34.23
N LYS A 666 -0.25 -25.36 -33.89
CA LYS A 666 -0.14 -23.90 -33.78
C LYS A 666 0.84 -23.47 -32.68
N TRP A 667 0.77 -24.09 -31.51
CA TRP A 667 1.71 -23.80 -30.43
C TRP A 667 3.14 -24.23 -30.75
N LEU A 668 3.32 -25.39 -31.40
CA LEU A 668 4.64 -25.84 -31.87
C LEU A 668 5.22 -24.93 -32.97
N GLY A 669 4.38 -24.41 -33.85
CA GLY A 669 4.78 -23.48 -34.92
C GLY A 669 5.16 -22.09 -34.42
N ALA A 670 4.74 -21.72 -33.20
CA ALA A 670 5.00 -20.43 -32.59
C ALA A 670 6.09 -20.48 -31.50
N LYS A 671 7.03 -21.43 -31.58
CA LYS A 671 8.20 -21.48 -30.70
C LYS A 671 9.12 -20.26 -30.89
N GLY A 672 9.93 -19.96 -29.88
CA GLY A 672 10.95 -18.91 -29.92
C GLY A 672 10.54 -17.57 -29.32
N PHE A 673 9.27 -17.38 -28.97
CA PHE A 673 8.83 -16.26 -28.12
C PHE A 673 8.97 -16.60 -26.63
N VAL A 674 9.27 -15.59 -25.81
CA VAL A 674 9.42 -15.72 -24.35
C VAL A 674 8.13 -16.25 -23.69
N ASN A 675 6.97 -15.89 -24.23
CA ASN A 675 5.64 -16.29 -23.78
C ASN A 675 5.02 -17.40 -24.65
N SER A 676 5.82 -18.15 -25.40
CA SER A 676 5.31 -19.33 -26.14
C SER A 676 4.76 -20.35 -25.15
N ILE A 677 3.59 -20.93 -25.44
CA ILE A 677 2.96 -21.96 -24.59
C ILE A 677 3.80 -23.23 -24.51
N ILE A 678 4.46 -23.60 -25.63
CA ILE A 678 5.43 -24.69 -25.70
C ILE A 678 6.79 -24.05 -26.02
N GLN A 679 7.80 -24.30 -25.19
CA GLN A 679 9.17 -23.87 -25.43
C GLN A 679 10.04 -25.00 -26.01
N ASP A 680 11.32 -24.70 -26.26
CA ASP A 680 12.29 -25.73 -26.65
C ASP A 680 12.54 -26.66 -25.47
N GLY A 681 12.49 -27.98 -25.71
CA GLY A 681 12.55 -29.00 -24.65
C GLY A 681 11.19 -29.37 -24.03
N ASP A 682 10.13 -28.63 -24.35
CA ASP A 682 8.76 -28.98 -23.95
C ASP A 682 8.08 -29.88 -25.02
N ASP A 683 7.22 -30.79 -24.56
CA ASP A 683 6.35 -31.62 -25.42
C ASP A 683 5.02 -31.92 -24.71
N MET A 684 4.02 -32.35 -25.47
CA MET A 684 2.71 -32.75 -24.93
C MET A 684 2.21 -34.01 -25.62
N ASN A 685 1.97 -35.06 -24.84
CA ASN A 685 1.46 -36.33 -25.34
C ASN A 685 0.15 -36.68 -24.64
N TYR A 686 -0.60 -37.62 -25.21
CA TYR A 686 -1.87 -38.05 -24.64
C TYR A 686 -2.08 -39.55 -24.84
N ILE A 687 -2.76 -40.17 -23.88
CA ILE A 687 -3.14 -41.57 -23.88
C ILE A 687 -4.60 -41.65 -23.47
N ILE A 688 -5.45 -42.20 -24.35
CA ILE A 688 -6.86 -42.44 -24.05
C ILE A 688 -7.00 -43.88 -23.54
N ASP A 689 -7.52 -44.03 -22.32
CA ASP A 689 -7.96 -45.31 -21.80
C ASP A 689 -9.47 -45.47 -22.00
N ASP A 690 -9.83 -46.19 -23.07
CA ASP A 690 -11.22 -46.47 -23.43
C ASP A 690 -11.99 -47.28 -22.37
N LYS A 691 -11.28 -47.97 -21.46
CA LYS A 691 -11.90 -48.78 -20.38
C LYS A 691 -12.34 -47.94 -19.20
N SER A 692 -11.53 -46.95 -18.81
CA SER A 692 -11.84 -46.04 -17.70
C SER A 692 -12.53 -44.75 -18.14
N ASN A 693 -12.64 -44.50 -19.45
CA ASN A 693 -13.10 -43.23 -20.03
C ASN A 693 -12.23 -42.03 -19.59
N LEU A 694 -10.95 -42.27 -19.34
CA LEU A 694 -9.99 -41.23 -18.96
C LEU A 694 -9.03 -40.95 -20.10
N CYS A 695 -8.69 -39.68 -20.29
CA CYS A 695 -7.58 -39.26 -21.12
C CYS A 695 -6.47 -38.77 -20.18
N HIS A 696 -5.33 -39.44 -20.22
CA HIS A 696 -4.10 -38.99 -19.57
C HIS A 696 -3.35 -38.10 -20.55
N ILE A 697 -2.91 -36.94 -20.09
CA ILE A 697 -2.14 -35.97 -20.88
C ILE A 697 -0.82 -35.75 -20.18
N ASP A 698 0.26 -36.06 -20.87
CA ASP A 698 1.62 -35.95 -20.36
C ASP A 698 2.22 -34.64 -20.88
N LEU A 699 2.38 -33.67 -19.99
CA LEU A 699 3.04 -32.40 -20.28
C LEU A 699 4.51 -32.50 -19.86
N VAL A 700 5.41 -32.46 -20.84
CA VAL A 700 6.85 -32.51 -20.61
C VAL A 700 7.39 -31.08 -20.56
N PHE A 701 8.04 -30.72 -19.46
CA PHE A 701 8.72 -29.44 -19.26
C PHE A 701 10.21 -29.68 -19.00
N ASN A 702 11.04 -29.52 -20.04
CA ASN A 702 12.50 -29.73 -19.96
C ASN A 702 12.88 -31.05 -19.25
N GLY A 703 12.21 -32.15 -19.61
CA GLY A 703 12.44 -33.48 -19.04
C GLY A 703 11.61 -33.84 -17.80
N ASN A 704 10.96 -32.88 -17.14
CA ASN A 704 10.00 -33.16 -16.07
C ASN A 704 8.61 -33.42 -16.66
N VAL A 705 8.01 -34.57 -16.36
CA VAL A 705 6.66 -34.91 -16.82
C VAL A 705 5.64 -34.54 -15.76
N LYS A 706 4.62 -33.77 -16.15
CA LYS A 706 3.44 -33.47 -15.34
C LYS A 706 2.21 -34.07 -16.02
N ASN A 707 1.53 -34.94 -15.29
CA ASN A 707 0.36 -35.66 -15.80
C ASN A 707 -0.90 -34.88 -15.47
N LEU A 708 -1.79 -34.74 -16.45
CA LEU A 708 -3.14 -34.25 -16.30
C LEU A 708 -4.12 -35.38 -16.64
N GLU A 709 -5.18 -35.50 -15.85
CA GLU A 709 -6.22 -36.49 -16.08
C GLU A 709 -7.53 -35.76 -16.36
N VAL A 710 -8.18 -36.11 -17.48
CA VAL A 710 -9.48 -35.55 -17.86
C VAL A 710 -10.46 -36.67 -18.21
N THR A 711 -11.71 -36.55 -17.76
CA THR A 711 -12.78 -37.50 -18.08
C THR A 711 -13.33 -37.24 -19.47
N ILE A 712 -13.43 -38.29 -20.29
CA ILE A 712 -13.86 -38.20 -21.69
C ILE A 712 -15.39 -38.26 -21.76
N THR A 713 -15.97 -37.33 -22.50
CA THR A 713 -17.40 -37.37 -22.86
C THR A 713 -17.56 -38.16 -24.17
N LYS A 714 -18.05 -39.41 -24.09
CA LYS A 714 -18.39 -40.19 -25.28
C LYS A 714 -19.65 -39.59 -25.92
N GLY A 715 -19.53 -39.11 -27.16
CA GLY A 715 -20.67 -38.59 -27.91
C GLY A 715 -21.75 -39.66 -28.06
N THR A 716 -22.97 -39.37 -27.62
CA THR A 716 -24.14 -40.15 -28.03
C THR A 716 -24.27 -40.01 -29.55
N THR A 717 -23.83 -41.04 -30.28
CA THR A 717 -24.16 -41.20 -31.68
C THR A 717 -25.68 -41.21 -31.77
N ALA A 718 -26.24 -40.21 -32.46
CA ALA A 718 -27.64 -40.21 -32.83
C ALA A 718 -27.97 -41.59 -33.44
N ALA A 719 -28.90 -42.31 -32.83
CA ALA A 719 -29.48 -43.49 -33.42
C ALA A 719 -30.01 -43.08 -34.80
N LYS A 720 -29.34 -43.53 -35.86
CA LYS A 720 -29.92 -43.50 -37.19
C LYS A 720 -31.20 -44.33 -37.13
N ALA A 721 -32.25 -43.74 -37.70
CA ALA A 721 -33.63 -44.20 -37.82
C ALA A 721 -33.81 -45.71 -37.99
#